data_AF-R9MZP7-F1
#
_entry.id   AF-R9MZP7-F1
#
_cell.length_a   1.000
_cell.length_b   1.000
_cell.length_c   1.000
_cell.angle_alpha   90.00
_cell.angle_beta   90.00
_cell.angle_gamma   90.00
#
_symmetry.space_group_name_H-M   'P 1'
#
loop_
_entity.id
_entity.type
_entity.pdbx_description
1 polymer ?
#
loop_
_entity_poly.entity_id
_entity_poly.type
_entity_poly.pdbx_seq_one_letter_code
_entity_poly.pdbx_strand_id
1 'polypeptide(L)'
;MNRPLKSAIRKTAVFLLTFIVAFSEPVAVLAASEKEESSSEYDLTEAVHISTLEDLISFAKKCNLDTWSQNKIFVLDNDIDVSNTDFEPIPTFGGIFLGQGHVIKGLSLNSGSNYIGLFRYVQEQGEIHQLSVSGTAQGEKGHSGLALLAGCNYGYINECSSSGNVTGADEAGSIAGVNELTGVIANCSSNGVVYGSHLTGGIAGNNKGSILSSTNHAFINTTASDEGIDLSSLKLDAAISDFLTTENASSVTDVGGITGCNSGIIKGCINNGSIGYQHVGYNIGGIAGRQTGYIEGCINYGLLNGRKDVGGIAGQMEPSSELEFTQSILSQLSSELDTLHQLLTRLNEDASNSSASLTGQVDILLDSVENAQNAVDTIMNNASGYFDDFSNLTDLTALPSPKPVSLEFLDQLQMPSSSPSAEPEKTPEASVTPEATAAPGTNAQPETGAASDAAASPEASATLEPAASPETGATPKPTVSSDYTNETSIQEGQFTPAPLYAAPAGCRPKVLSAPEAASSPVPESSPSPSFQWPENWPSVSGNSIKDGLNVDRKQIEEDINKVQNNVYEDASQALNDLQGNVKNQASVISSRISSSKVTLNNSFSAIILDMRKLNSMLDEQDQILLDDFQAIVNELNVIGNLLTNPDHTHPDDIYADVSDEDQLTDTTGKVMNCINNGKINGDLDVGGIAGSLSRENTLDPEGDFDLEDYDLSLNFSYRERLVIRQCKNYGNVTGKTDYVGGIAGEMNLGSIMECLSSGQITGSGAMIGGIAGYSSSTIRSSSAKCSLKGDYQIGGIAGYGTNISNCYSMVQISQGNYNLGSIAGNVSSDAVISSNYFVEGGFAGIDGVSYGGKAQPLSYEDFMASPDLPDIFNNIYLTFTADEKPVAVVTLNYGDTFHSDSLPQVPEKEGFIGSWPDFDHTSVTFDQTIDAIYTEYITTLESQQLIGKRAIVLIEGMFAPGDTFTLTQTDSKPESASFKSECWKISISSTWNGPYMIRYLIPSGMTHPQIEVFEKESWKKPQVETNGSYFIFYSDTPEFTFRCTDAPAEPGPGTLTVIFVCTSGVILILLLFYFKKRKGQKRKE
;
A
#
# COMPACT_ATOMS: atom_id res chain seq x y z
N MET A 1 60.11 -30.94 5.18
CA MET A 1 60.40 -29.48 5.25
C MET A 1 59.11 -28.75 5.58
N ASN A 2 59.08 -27.76 6.49
CA ASN A 2 57.83 -27.04 6.80
C ASN A 2 58.05 -25.65 7.45
N ARG A 3 58.55 -24.65 6.70
CA ARG A 3 58.75 -23.27 7.19
C ARG A 3 58.45 -22.08 6.25
N PRO A 4 58.38 -22.17 4.89
CA PRO A 4 58.12 -20.98 4.07
C PRO A 4 56.63 -20.58 4.04
N LEU A 5 55.69 -21.54 4.07
CA LEU A 5 54.28 -21.29 3.78
C LEU A 5 53.60 -20.34 4.79
N LYS A 6 53.93 -20.45 6.09
CA LYS A 6 53.43 -19.54 7.13
C LYS A 6 54.01 -18.12 7.05
N SER A 7 55.02 -17.86 6.23
CA SER A 7 55.53 -16.50 5.97
C SER A 7 54.81 -15.80 4.81
N ALA A 8 54.29 -16.55 3.83
CA ALA A 8 53.51 -16.00 2.73
C ALA A 8 52.13 -15.54 3.22
N ILE A 9 51.40 -16.44 3.90
CA ILE A 9 50.05 -16.19 4.45
C ILE A 9 50.03 -14.97 5.38
N ARG A 10 51.10 -14.74 6.14
CA ARG A 10 51.20 -13.61 7.08
C ARG A 10 51.65 -12.29 6.44
N LYS A 11 51.94 -12.27 5.13
CA LYS A 11 52.15 -11.03 4.36
C LYS A 11 50.94 -10.69 3.50
N THR A 12 50.26 -11.66 2.90
CA THR A 12 48.98 -11.43 2.20
C THR A 12 47.89 -10.97 3.16
N ALA A 13 47.78 -11.55 4.35
CA ALA A 13 46.80 -11.13 5.37
C ALA A 13 46.99 -9.69 5.88
N VAL A 14 48.22 -9.15 5.84
CA VAL A 14 48.48 -7.75 6.22
C VAL A 14 48.15 -6.80 5.07
N PHE A 15 48.38 -7.21 3.82
CA PHE A 15 48.02 -6.42 2.64
C PHE A 15 46.50 -6.33 2.44
N LEU A 16 45.76 -7.41 2.77
CA LEU A 16 44.30 -7.41 2.77
C LEU A 16 43.71 -6.45 3.81
N LEU A 17 44.27 -6.40 5.03
CA LEU A 17 43.78 -5.49 6.07
C LEU A 17 43.99 -4.00 5.73
N THR A 18 44.97 -3.68 4.89
CA THR A 18 45.18 -2.31 4.38
C THR A 18 44.33 -1.95 3.15
N PHE A 19 43.58 -2.90 2.59
CA PHE A 19 42.70 -2.66 1.43
C PHE A 19 41.21 -2.53 1.79
N ILE A 20 40.84 -2.84 3.04
CA ILE A 20 39.46 -2.81 3.57
C ILE A 20 39.11 -1.44 4.19
N VAL A 21 40.00 -0.45 4.07
CA VAL A 21 39.84 0.91 4.64
C VAL A 21 40.09 1.98 3.56
N ALA A 22 39.68 1.71 2.32
CA ALA A 22 40.02 2.53 1.15
C ALA A 22 38.91 2.69 0.10
N PHE A 23 37.72 2.10 0.31
CA PHE A 23 36.55 2.28 -0.55
C PHE A 23 35.27 2.33 0.30
N SER A 24 34.90 3.54 0.69
CA SER A 24 33.65 3.87 1.39
C SER A 24 33.27 5.33 1.09
N GLU A 25 32.92 5.59 -0.16
CA GLU A 25 32.41 6.88 -0.67
C GLU A 25 31.40 6.57 -1.80
N PRO A 26 30.32 7.37 -1.95
CA PRO A 26 29.28 7.14 -2.95
C PRO A 26 29.68 7.67 -4.33
N VAL A 27 29.06 7.14 -5.39
CA VAL A 27 29.16 7.69 -6.74
C VAL A 27 27.80 8.29 -7.12
N ALA A 28 27.71 9.61 -7.10
CA ALA A 28 26.66 10.33 -7.79
C ALA A 28 27.03 10.52 -9.27
N VAL A 29 26.02 10.53 -10.15
CA VAL A 29 26.16 11.06 -11.52
C VAL A 29 24.97 11.97 -11.79
N LEU A 30 25.23 13.27 -11.75
CA LEU A 30 24.35 14.34 -12.24
C LEU A 30 25.14 15.16 -13.27
N ALA A 31 24.44 15.67 -14.28
CA ALA A 31 25.05 16.42 -15.38
C ALA A 31 24.32 17.77 -15.59
N ALA A 32 24.37 18.64 -14.57
CA ALA A 32 23.87 20.02 -14.66
C ALA A 32 24.80 20.97 -13.88
N SER A 33 25.42 21.91 -14.60
CA SER A 33 26.22 23.07 -14.14
C SER A 33 26.99 22.97 -12.81
N GLU A 34 28.33 23.00 -12.90
CA GLU A 34 29.22 23.15 -11.73
C GLU A 34 28.93 24.43 -10.92
N LYS A 35 28.36 24.26 -9.72
CA LYS A 35 28.71 25.07 -8.54
C LYS A 35 29.49 24.15 -7.60
N GLU A 36 30.58 24.65 -7.03
CA GLU A 36 31.44 23.89 -6.13
C GLU A 36 30.68 23.49 -4.86
N GLU A 37 30.52 22.19 -4.59
CA GLU A 37 30.06 21.69 -3.29
C GLU A 37 31.16 21.95 -2.23
N SER A 38 31.14 23.14 -1.63
CA SER A 38 31.86 23.36 -0.38
C SER A 38 31.12 22.63 0.74
N SER A 39 31.75 21.60 1.32
CA SER A 39 31.33 21.06 2.62
C SER A 39 31.57 22.13 3.70
N SER A 40 30.61 23.05 3.85
CA SER A 40 30.67 24.13 4.83
C SER A 40 30.52 23.56 6.23
N GLU A 41 31.65 23.31 6.89
CA GLU A 41 31.70 23.11 8.34
C GLU A 41 31.04 24.33 9.00
N TYR A 42 29.79 24.16 9.46
CA TYR A 42 28.97 25.26 9.98
C TYR A 42 29.71 26.00 11.10
N ASP A 43 29.76 27.33 11.05
CA ASP A 43 30.37 28.11 12.13
C ASP A 43 29.45 28.12 13.36
N LEU A 44 29.61 27.10 14.20
CA LEU A 44 28.84 26.92 15.42
C LEU A 44 29.17 27.95 16.51
N THR A 45 30.10 28.90 16.29
CA THR A 45 30.47 29.87 17.34
C THR A 45 29.37 30.89 17.66
N GLU A 46 28.39 31.09 16.76
CA GLU A 46 27.18 31.90 17.00
C GLU A 46 25.89 31.05 17.10
N ALA A 47 26.00 29.72 17.21
CA ALA A 47 24.84 28.82 17.25
C ALA A 47 23.99 28.96 18.53
N VAL A 48 22.67 28.78 18.37
CA VAL A 48 21.70 28.80 19.48
C VAL A 48 21.53 27.37 20.01
N HIS A 49 22.26 27.07 21.08
CA HIS A 49 22.17 25.80 21.79
C HIS A 49 20.84 25.64 22.54
N ILE A 50 20.22 24.47 22.40
CA ILE A 50 18.99 24.03 23.05
C ILE A 50 19.35 22.82 23.91
N SER A 51 19.47 23.05 25.21
CA SER A 51 20.03 22.08 26.17
C SER A 51 18.99 21.50 27.14
N THR A 52 17.85 22.18 27.28
CA THR A 52 16.78 21.86 28.21
C THR A 52 15.39 22.05 27.61
N LEU A 53 14.37 21.48 28.26
CA LEU A 53 12.97 21.72 27.96
C LEU A 53 12.60 23.23 27.99
N GLU A 54 13.16 24.01 28.92
CA GLU A 54 12.91 25.45 29.00
C GLU A 54 13.49 26.20 27.78
N ASP A 55 14.65 25.78 27.28
CA ASP A 55 15.24 26.32 26.03
C ASP A 55 14.32 26.03 24.84
N LEU A 56 13.82 24.80 24.71
CA LEU A 56 12.95 24.37 23.61
C LEU A 56 11.61 25.13 23.61
N ILE A 57 10.98 25.32 24.78
CA ILE A 57 9.77 26.15 24.94
C ILE A 57 10.08 27.62 24.61
N SER A 58 11.26 28.11 25.00
CA SER A 58 11.71 29.48 24.68
C SER A 58 12.02 29.67 23.19
N PHE A 59 12.42 28.61 22.49
CA PHE A 59 12.62 28.58 21.03
C PHE A 59 11.28 28.61 20.28
N ALA A 60 10.38 27.65 20.56
CA ALA A 60 9.07 27.53 19.92
C ALA A 60 8.27 28.85 20.01
N LYS A 61 8.28 29.51 21.16
CA LYS A 61 7.58 30.79 21.40
C LYS A 61 8.16 31.99 20.65
N LYS A 62 9.41 31.94 20.20
CA LYS A 62 10.03 33.00 19.36
C LYS A 62 9.81 32.76 17.87
N CYS A 63 9.68 31.49 17.47
CA CYS A 63 9.24 31.04 16.14
C CYS A 63 7.76 31.34 15.80
N ASN A 64 7.14 32.29 16.50
CA ASN A 64 5.85 32.88 16.13
C ASN A 64 6.01 33.94 15.01
N LEU A 65 7.20 34.55 14.90
CA LEU A 65 7.57 35.43 13.79
C LEU A 65 8.39 34.64 12.77
N ASP A 66 7.90 34.60 11.53
CA ASP A 66 8.51 33.98 10.35
C ASP A 66 10.00 34.29 10.17
N THR A 67 10.35 35.57 10.23
CA THR A 67 11.69 36.11 10.05
C THR A 67 12.60 35.91 11.27
N TRP A 68 12.10 35.41 12.41
CA TRP A 68 12.93 35.28 13.61
C TRP A 68 13.91 34.11 13.55
N SER A 69 13.54 32.99 12.94
CA SER A 69 14.42 31.81 12.85
C SER A 69 15.42 31.88 11.68
N GLN A 70 15.16 32.75 10.70
CA GLN A 70 15.95 32.89 9.48
C GLN A 70 17.41 33.27 9.75
N ASN A 71 18.32 32.67 8.95
CA ASN A 71 19.77 32.86 9.03
C ASN A 71 20.39 32.53 10.40
N LYS A 72 19.82 31.55 11.13
CA LYS A 72 20.34 31.08 12.42
C LYS A 72 20.48 29.57 12.44
N ILE A 73 21.53 29.11 13.11
CA ILE A 73 21.77 27.70 13.41
C ILE A 73 21.31 27.43 14.85
N PHE A 74 20.51 26.38 15.02
CA PHE A 74 20.02 25.87 16.29
C PHE A 74 20.61 24.47 16.51
N VAL A 75 21.08 24.18 17.72
CA VAL A 75 21.79 22.93 18.03
C VAL A 75 21.12 22.26 19.22
N LEU A 76 20.69 21.02 19.05
CA LEU A 76 20.12 20.21 20.14
C LEU A 76 21.26 19.47 20.86
N ASP A 77 21.49 19.78 22.14
CA ASP A 77 22.64 19.25 22.91
C ASP A 77 22.32 17.95 23.67
N ASN A 78 21.04 17.63 23.87
CA ASN A 78 20.56 16.50 24.66
C ASN A 78 19.18 16.03 24.16
N ASP A 79 18.79 14.80 24.50
CA ASP A 79 17.40 14.35 24.36
C ASP A 79 16.48 15.19 25.27
N ILE A 80 15.35 15.66 24.73
CA ILE A 80 14.37 16.46 25.47
C ILE A 80 13.06 15.66 25.61
N ASP A 81 12.61 15.52 26.85
CA ASP A 81 11.30 14.94 27.18
C ASP A 81 10.28 16.07 27.36
N VAL A 82 9.21 16.05 26.55
CA VAL A 82 8.09 17.01 26.64
C VAL A 82 6.83 16.37 27.25
N SER A 83 6.90 15.11 27.69
CA SER A 83 5.74 14.43 28.25
C SER A 83 5.23 15.10 29.53
N ASN A 84 3.90 15.18 29.69
CA ASN A 84 3.24 15.85 30.82
C ASN A 84 3.50 17.37 30.89
N THR A 85 3.71 18.04 29.74
CA THR A 85 3.93 19.50 29.66
C THR A 85 2.97 20.15 28.68
N ASP A 86 2.65 21.43 28.90
CA ASP A 86 1.88 22.27 27.97
C ASP A 86 2.78 22.78 26.82
N PHE A 87 3.39 21.85 26.08
CA PHE A 87 4.29 22.16 24.97
C PHE A 87 3.50 22.55 23.71
N GLU A 88 3.56 23.84 23.35
CA GLU A 88 3.00 24.36 22.09
C GLU A 88 4.00 24.11 20.92
N PRO A 89 3.55 23.54 19.78
CA PRO A 89 4.41 23.31 18.62
C PRO A 89 4.99 24.59 18.00
N ILE A 90 6.06 24.44 17.23
CA ILE A 90 6.84 25.53 16.62
C ILE A 90 6.06 26.10 15.43
N PRO A 91 5.54 27.34 15.48
CA PRO A 91 4.56 27.82 14.49
C PRO A 91 5.11 28.01 13.07
N THR A 92 6.38 28.36 12.92
CA THR A 92 7.06 28.43 11.61
C THR A 92 8.57 28.45 11.79
N PHE A 93 9.32 27.84 10.87
CA PHE A 93 10.78 27.72 10.98
C PHE A 93 11.49 27.85 9.62
N GLY A 94 12.49 28.72 9.54
CA GLY A 94 13.31 28.96 8.35
C GLY A 94 14.78 29.17 8.67
N GLY A 95 15.28 28.54 9.74
CA GLY A 95 16.70 28.46 10.06
C GLY A 95 17.25 27.06 9.80
N ILE A 96 18.42 26.75 10.38
CA ILE A 96 19.02 25.42 10.33
C ILE A 96 18.90 24.78 11.71
N PHE A 97 18.27 23.61 11.82
CA PHE A 97 18.12 22.86 13.07
C PHE A 97 18.97 21.58 13.02
N LEU A 98 20.03 21.55 13.83
CA LEU A 98 20.94 20.42 13.95
C LEU A 98 20.53 19.57 15.17
N GLY A 99 19.83 18.46 14.91
CA GLY A 99 19.39 17.51 15.93
C GLY A 99 20.52 16.65 16.52
N GLN A 100 21.65 16.51 15.82
CA GLN A 100 22.83 15.73 16.24
C GLN A 100 22.54 14.26 16.64
N GLY A 101 21.44 13.68 16.17
CA GLY A 101 20.97 12.34 16.56
C GLY A 101 20.15 12.29 17.85
N HIS A 102 19.85 13.42 18.49
CA HIS A 102 19.04 13.49 19.71
C HIS A 102 17.54 13.34 19.46
N VAL A 103 16.84 12.93 20.52
CA VAL A 103 15.40 12.64 20.49
C VAL A 103 14.58 13.69 21.24
N ILE A 104 13.58 14.28 20.57
CA ILE A 104 12.45 14.96 21.23
C ILE A 104 11.33 13.94 21.42
N LYS A 105 10.98 13.64 22.68
CA LYS A 105 10.11 12.51 23.05
C LYS A 105 8.94 12.92 23.93
N GLY A 106 7.85 12.19 23.82
CA GLY A 106 6.62 12.42 24.58
C GLY A 106 5.71 13.50 23.97
N LEU A 107 5.86 13.79 22.67
CA LEU A 107 4.98 14.72 21.94
C LEU A 107 3.52 14.24 22.01
N SER A 108 2.58 15.16 22.17
CA SER A 108 1.14 14.88 22.10
C SER A 108 0.46 16.00 21.31
N LEU A 109 0.40 15.81 19.99
CA LEU A 109 -0.04 16.80 19.02
C LEU A 109 -1.53 16.61 18.73
N ASN A 110 -2.39 17.19 19.57
CA ASN A 110 -3.85 17.06 19.46
C ASN A 110 -4.45 18.46 19.21
N SER A 111 -5.01 18.72 18.03
CA SER A 111 -5.73 19.98 17.76
C SER A 111 -6.68 19.88 16.57
N GLY A 112 -7.80 20.62 16.61
CA GLY A 112 -8.64 20.86 15.44
C GLY A 112 -8.09 22.00 14.56
N SER A 113 -6.99 21.75 13.83
CA SER A 113 -6.44 22.69 12.84
C SER A 113 -5.50 22.00 11.83
N ASN A 114 -5.35 22.56 10.63
CA ASN A 114 -4.49 21.98 9.59
C ASN A 114 -2.99 22.21 9.85
N TYR A 115 -2.16 21.35 9.24
CA TYR A 115 -0.69 21.39 9.26
C TYR A 115 -0.11 21.15 10.66
N ILE A 116 -0.48 20.05 11.31
CA ILE A 116 0.01 19.67 12.65
C ILE A 116 1.34 18.91 12.53
N GLY A 117 2.36 19.38 13.22
CA GLY A 117 3.65 18.71 13.44
C GLY A 117 4.42 19.39 14.58
N LEU A 118 5.55 18.84 15.01
CA LEU A 118 6.48 19.53 15.92
C LEU A 118 6.84 20.93 15.37
N PHE A 119 7.11 21.00 14.07
CA PHE A 119 7.11 22.20 13.26
C PHE A 119 5.79 22.27 12.48
N ARG A 120 5.06 23.38 12.59
CA ARG A 120 3.82 23.56 11.83
C ARG A 120 4.12 23.76 10.33
N TYR A 121 5.05 24.68 10.05
CA TYR A 121 5.57 24.97 8.72
C TYR A 121 7.10 25.03 8.76
N VAL A 122 7.75 24.28 7.87
CA VAL A 122 9.15 24.48 7.51
C VAL A 122 9.17 25.35 6.25
N GLN A 123 9.80 26.52 6.32
CA GLN A 123 9.95 27.48 5.22
C GLN A 123 10.94 26.95 4.17
N GLU A 124 10.99 27.55 2.98
CA GLU A 124 11.89 27.15 1.88
C GLU A 124 13.37 27.09 2.29
N GLN A 125 13.89 28.14 2.93
CA GLN A 125 15.21 28.19 3.57
C GLN A 125 15.32 27.44 4.92
N GLY A 126 14.34 26.64 5.29
CA GLY A 126 14.31 25.88 6.54
C GLY A 126 14.99 24.53 6.37
N GLU A 127 15.99 24.24 7.21
CA GLU A 127 16.71 22.97 7.21
C GLU A 127 16.57 22.25 8.55
N ILE A 128 16.25 20.96 8.55
CA ILE A 128 16.21 20.10 9.74
C ILE A 128 17.06 18.86 9.48
N HIS A 129 18.13 18.69 10.25
CA HIS A 129 19.09 17.59 10.11
C HIS A 129 19.13 16.71 11.36
N GLN A 130 19.17 15.39 11.18
CA GLN A 130 19.50 14.43 12.25
C GLN A 130 18.63 14.53 13.51
N LEU A 131 17.36 14.91 13.38
CA LEU A 131 16.42 15.02 14.49
C LEU A 131 15.51 13.79 14.57
N SER A 132 15.38 13.22 15.77
CA SER A 132 14.43 12.14 16.03
C SER A 132 13.24 12.62 16.87
N VAL A 133 12.01 12.28 16.47
CA VAL A 133 10.77 12.65 17.17
C VAL A 133 9.95 11.43 17.59
N SER A 134 9.34 11.48 18.77
CA SER A 134 8.45 10.40 19.24
C SER A 134 7.30 10.89 20.12
N GLY A 135 6.13 10.27 19.93
CA GLY A 135 4.89 10.67 20.59
C GLY A 135 3.62 10.20 19.88
N THR A 136 2.55 10.98 20.01
CA THR A 136 1.27 10.78 19.31
C THR A 136 0.84 12.06 18.61
N ALA A 137 0.25 11.94 17.42
CA ALA A 137 -0.42 13.04 16.74
C ALA A 137 -1.85 12.62 16.38
N GLN A 138 -2.84 13.42 16.76
CA GLN A 138 -4.25 13.13 16.52
C GLN A 138 -4.96 14.32 15.89
N GLY A 139 -5.45 14.12 14.67
CA GLY A 139 -6.33 15.02 13.96
C GLY A 139 -7.81 14.73 14.21
N GLU A 140 -8.64 15.58 13.62
CA GLU A 140 -10.09 15.38 13.52
C GLU A 140 -10.44 15.27 12.03
N LYS A 141 -11.44 14.45 11.67
CA LYS A 141 -11.87 14.25 10.27
C LYS A 141 -12.18 15.61 9.61
N GLY A 142 -11.66 15.85 8.41
CA GLY A 142 -11.73 17.13 7.71
C GLY A 142 -10.49 18.03 7.86
N HIS A 143 -9.47 17.63 8.65
CA HIS A 143 -8.22 18.37 8.77
C HIS A 143 -7.06 17.74 7.98
N SER A 144 -6.20 18.61 7.45
CA SER A 144 -5.11 18.27 6.52
C SER A 144 -3.73 18.48 7.13
N GLY A 145 -2.69 17.88 6.53
CA GLY A 145 -1.29 17.98 6.93
C GLY A 145 -0.95 17.51 8.36
N LEU A 146 -1.26 16.27 8.75
CA LEU A 146 -0.91 15.72 10.08
C LEU A 146 0.38 14.88 10.05
N ALA A 147 1.35 15.19 10.92
CA ALA A 147 2.52 14.36 11.19
C ALA A 147 3.14 14.58 12.58
N LEU A 148 4.26 13.88 12.87
CA LEU A 148 5.04 14.09 14.10
C LEU A 148 6.12 15.18 13.95
N LEU A 149 6.79 15.28 12.80
CA LEU A 149 7.88 16.25 12.60
C LEU A 149 7.39 17.56 11.96
N ALA A 150 6.83 17.54 10.75
CA ALA A 150 6.43 18.73 10.00
C ALA A 150 4.96 18.65 9.53
N GLY A 151 4.13 19.66 9.82
CA GLY A 151 2.76 19.72 9.30
C GLY A 151 2.74 19.94 7.79
N CYS A 152 3.48 20.97 7.33
CA CYS A 152 3.81 21.19 5.94
C CYS A 152 5.31 21.54 5.79
N ASN A 153 5.96 20.99 4.76
CA ASN A 153 7.36 21.21 4.45
C ASN A 153 7.56 21.89 3.08
N TYR A 154 8.18 23.07 3.07
CA TYR A 154 8.73 23.72 1.88
C TYR A 154 10.27 23.62 1.81
N GLY A 155 10.93 23.15 2.87
CA GLY A 155 12.39 23.17 3.01
C GLY A 155 13.03 21.78 3.01
N TYR A 156 14.21 21.66 3.63
CA TYR A 156 15.00 20.44 3.64
C TYR A 156 14.89 19.68 4.98
N ILE A 157 14.49 18.41 4.93
CA ILE A 157 14.44 17.51 6.09
C ILE A 157 15.35 16.31 5.78
N ASN A 158 16.48 16.20 6.48
CA ASN A 158 17.51 15.19 6.21
C ASN A 158 17.85 14.34 7.45
N GLU A 159 18.06 13.04 7.26
CA GLU A 159 18.51 12.08 8.30
C GLU A 159 17.62 12.05 9.56
N CYS A 160 16.37 12.49 9.43
CA CYS A 160 15.43 12.58 10.54
C CYS A 160 14.66 11.26 10.75
N SER A 161 14.18 11.03 11.97
CA SER A 161 13.34 9.86 12.25
C SER A 161 12.07 10.19 13.04
N SER A 162 11.00 9.46 12.77
CA SER A 162 9.75 9.51 13.54
C SER A 162 9.39 8.14 14.11
N SER A 163 8.87 8.12 15.33
CA SER A 163 8.41 6.91 16.01
C SER A 163 7.19 7.19 16.88
N GLY A 164 6.00 6.81 16.41
CA GLY A 164 4.76 7.08 17.15
C GLY A 164 3.48 6.65 16.45
N ASN A 165 2.36 7.11 16.99
CA ASN A 165 1.04 6.90 16.39
C ASN A 165 0.54 8.22 15.80
N VAL A 166 0.17 8.22 14.52
CA VAL A 166 -0.48 9.33 13.81
C VAL A 166 -1.89 8.89 13.44
N THR A 167 -2.93 9.62 13.82
CA THR A 167 -4.33 9.20 13.61
C THR A 167 -5.29 10.33 13.20
N GLY A 168 -6.16 10.05 12.22
CA GLY A 168 -7.45 10.75 12.06
C GLY A 168 -7.48 12.02 11.20
N ALA A 169 -6.56 12.17 10.25
CA ALA A 169 -6.56 13.26 9.27
C ALA A 169 -6.73 12.76 7.81
N ASP A 170 -7.05 13.67 6.90
CA ASP A 170 -7.23 13.41 5.46
C ASP A 170 -5.94 13.59 4.63
N GLU A 171 -4.88 14.08 5.26
CA GLU A 171 -3.50 14.01 4.77
C GLU A 171 -2.62 13.65 5.96
N ALA A 172 -2.11 12.42 6.01
CA ALA A 172 -1.44 11.88 7.19
C ALA A 172 -0.10 11.24 6.82
N GLY A 173 0.99 11.74 7.42
CA GLY A 173 2.33 11.16 7.30
C GLY A 173 3.03 11.06 8.66
N SER A 174 4.17 10.37 8.72
CA SER A 174 4.94 10.28 9.97
C SER A 174 6.00 11.39 10.09
N ILE A 175 6.64 11.74 8.97
CA ILE A 175 7.64 12.81 8.87
C ILE A 175 6.97 14.12 8.49
N ALA A 176 6.26 14.16 7.36
CA ALA A 176 5.55 15.34 6.87
C ALA A 176 4.05 15.06 6.69
N GLY A 177 3.18 16.04 6.96
CA GLY A 177 1.78 15.96 6.52
C GLY A 177 1.70 16.18 5.01
N VAL A 178 2.16 17.36 4.58
CA VAL A 178 2.37 17.70 3.17
C VAL A 178 3.84 18.03 2.91
N ASN A 179 4.38 17.56 1.78
CA ASN A 179 5.66 17.98 1.24
C ASN A 179 5.41 18.76 -0.06
N GLU A 180 5.51 20.09 0.02
CA GLU A 180 5.22 21.02 -1.09
C GLU A 180 6.32 21.00 -2.16
N LEU A 181 6.11 21.71 -3.27
CA LEU A 181 6.94 21.64 -4.48
C LEU A 181 8.45 21.85 -4.22
N THR A 182 8.81 22.79 -3.35
CA THR A 182 10.21 23.07 -2.97
C THR A 182 10.73 22.12 -1.87
N GLY A 183 9.85 21.39 -1.20
CA GLY A 183 10.16 20.54 -0.06
C GLY A 183 10.93 19.28 -0.44
N VAL A 184 12.00 18.99 0.29
CA VAL A 184 12.85 17.82 0.07
C VAL A 184 13.01 17.04 1.37
N ILE A 185 12.58 15.78 1.37
CA ILE A 185 12.74 14.84 2.50
C ILE A 185 13.76 13.78 2.08
N ALA A 186 14.93 13.75 2.73
CA ALA A 186 16.06 12.89 2.40
C ALA A 186 16.47 11.98 3.56
N ASN A 187 16.83 10.72 3.26
CA ASN A 187 17.42 9.77 4.21
C ASN A 187 16.60 9.56 5.51
N CYS A 188 15.29 9.81 5.47
CA CYS A 188 14.43 9.79 6.65
C CYS A 188 13.86 8.40 6.93
N SER A 189 13.44 8.15 8.17
CA SER A 189 12.80 6.87 8.53
C SER A 189 11.63 7.02 9.50
N SER A 190 10.58 6.24 9.28
CA SER A 190 9.36 6.27 10.09
C SER A 190 9.03 4.92 10.71
N ASN A 191 8.46 4.95 11.92
CA ASN A 191 8.16 3.80 12.75
C ASN A 191 6.85 4.00 13.52
N GLY A 192 6.17 2.92 13.87
CA GLY A 192 4.92 2.95 14.65
C GLY A 192 3.69 2.69 13.77
N VAL A 193 2.67 3.55 13.86
CA VAL A 193 1.40 3.39 13.13
C VAL A 193 0.97 4.73 12.54
N VAL A 194 0.55 4.73 11.28
CA VAL A 194 -0.13 5.87 10.62
C VAL A 194 -1.55 5.43 10.25
N TYR A 195 -2.53 6.24 10.62
CA TYR A 195 -3.95 6.03 10.29
C TYR A 195 -4.59 7.32 9.76
N GLY A 196 -5.13 7.29 8.55
CA GLY A 196 -5.81 8.42 7.93
C GLY A 196 -6.89 7.97 6.94
N SER A 197 -7.81 8.88 6.64
CA SER A 197 -8.99 8.63 5.79
C SER A 197 -8.71 8.81 4.30
N HIS A 198 -7.85 9.76 3.95
CA HIS A 198 -7.38 9.99 2.58
C HIS A 198 -5.86 10.26 2.62
N LEU A 199 -5.21 10.29 1.44
CA LEU A 199 -3.83 10.78 1.23
C LEU A 199 -2.86 10.42 2.38
N THR A 200 -2.76 9.12 2.68
CA THR A 200 -2.07 8.61 3.87
C THR A 200 -0.79 7.87 3.50
N GLY A 201 0.33 8.18 4.16
CA GLY A 201 1.58 7.46 3.91
C GLY A 201 2.60 7.41 5.04
N GLY A 202 3.64 6.59 4.84
CA GLY A 202 4.61 6.30 5.88
C GLY A 202 5.58 7.45 6.16
N ILE A 203 5.94 8.24 5.16
CA ILE A 203 6.85 9.38 5.26
C ILE A 203 6.06 10.69 5.14
N ALA A 204 5.34 10.88 4.04
CA ALA A 204 4.46 12.03 3.78
C ALA A 204 2.99 11.59 3.64
N GLY A 205 2.02 12.47 3.87
CA GLY A 205 0.65 12.26 3.41
C GLY A 205 0.52 12.54 1.91
N ASN A 206 0.87 13.77 1.51
CA ASN A 206 0.84 14.25 0.12
C ASN A 206 2.23 14.74 -0.31
N ASN A 207 2.72 14.35 -1.49
CA ASN A 207 4.03 14.75 -2.02
C ASN A 207 3.96 15.42 -3.40
N LYS A 208 4.28 16.71 -3.41
CA LYS A 208 4.54 17.54 -4.61
C LYS A 208 6.04 17.78 -4.84
N GLY A 209 6.83 17.76 -3.76
CA GLY A 209 8.29 17.91 -3.79
C GLY A 209 9.04 16.59 -3.98
N SER A 210 10.22 16.46 -3.37
CA SER A 210 11.08 15.26 -3.48
C SER A 210 11.16 14.44 -2.19
N ILE A 211 11.01 13.11 -2.28
CA ILE A 211 11.30 12.16 -1.21
C ILE A 211 12.41 11.19 -1.68
N LEU A 212 13.55 11.21 -1.00
CA LEU A 212 14.79 10.57 -1.44
C LEU A 212 15.32 9.61 -0.37
N SER A 213 15.72 8.41 -0.77
CA SER A 213 16.41 7.39 0.05
C SER A 213 15.78 7.11 1.43
N SER A 214 14.47 7.29 1.55
CA SER A 214 13.75 7.25 2.84
C SER A 214 13.03 5.91 3.04
N THR A 215 12.94 5.44 4.29
CA THR A 215 12.45 4.09 4.61
C THR A 215 11.28 4.07 5.59
N ASN A 216 10.14 3.54 5.17
CA ASN A 216 9.00 3.29 6.06
C ASN A 216 9.10 1.92 6.77
N HIS A 217 8.95 1.93 8.09
CA HIS A 217 8.70 0.74 8.92
C HIS A 217 7.38 0.84 9.70
N ALA A 218 6.62 1.93 9.55
CA ALA A 218 5.33 2.08 10.21
C ALA A 218 4.24 1.26 9.50
N PHE A 219 3.30 0.74 10.28
CA PHE A 219 2.09 0.11 9.76
C PHE A 219 1.08 1.19 9.34
N ILE A 220 0.51 1.07 8.14
CA ILE A 220 -0.35 2.11 7.56
C ILE A 220 -1.75 1.54 7.32
N ASN A 221 -2.77 2.10 7.95
CA ASN A 221 -4.17 1.66 7.82
C ASN A 221 -4.39 0.12 8.01
N THR A 222 -3.53 -0.57 8.77
CA THR A 222 -3.57 -2.05 8.91
C THR A 222 -4.62 -2.56 9.91
N THR A 223 -5.18 -1.67 10.71
CA THR A 223 -6.30 -1.95 11.61
C THR A 223 -7.52 -1.25 11.06
N ALA A 224 -8.59 -1.98 10.74
CA ALA A 224 -9.90 -1.38 10.54
C ALA A 224 -10.26 -0.54 11.78
N SER A 225 -10.97 0.57 11.58
CA SER A 225 -11.40 1.42 12.69
C SER A 225 -12.42 0.68 13.56
N ASP A 226 -11.94 0.11 14.67
CA ASP A 226 -12.69 0.11 15.94
C ASP A 226 -12.86 1.59 16.39
N GLU A 227 -13.66 2.35 15.64
CA GLU A 227 -14.53 3.31 16.30
C GLU A 227 -15.33 2.48 17.29
N GLY A 228 -15.10 2.69 18.59
CA GLY A 228 -15.74 1.90 19.63
C GLY A 228 -17.24 2.17 19.65
N ILE A 229 -17.99 1.44 18.82
CA ILE A 229 -19.44 1.58 18.67
C ILE A 229 -20.05 1.39 20.05
N ASP A 230 -20.46 2.47 20.69
CA ASP A 230 -21.21 2.41 21.94
C ASP A 230 -22.61 1.90 21.60
N LEU A 231 -22.83 0.59 21.81
CA LEU A 231 -24.11 -0.07 21.61
C LEU A 231 -25.26 0.59 22.41
N SER A 232 -24.98 1.44 23.40
CA SER A 232 -26.01 2.21 24.12
C SER A 232 -26.56 3.41 23.33
N SER A 233 -25.89 3.85 22.26
CA SER A 233 -26.27 5.01 21.44
C SER A 233 -27.13 4.68 20.20
N LEU A 234 -27.26 3.40 19.84
CA LEU A 234 -27.89 2.93 18.61
C LEU A 234 -29.39 3.27 18.51
N LYS A 235 -29.73 4.30 17.73
CA LYS A 235 -31.07 4.47 17.18
C LYS A 235 -31.28 3.45 16.06
N LEU A 236 -32.03 2.40 16.40
CA LEU A 236 -32.18 1.18 15.59
C LEU A 236 -32.58 1.42 14.12
N ASP A 237 -33.36 2.47 13.85
CA ASP A 237 -33.88 2.77 12.50
C ASP A 237 -32.85 3.44 11.57
N ALA A 238 -31.82 4.08 12.11
CA ALA A 238 -30.75 4.73 11.33
C ALA A 238 -29.52 3.82 11.18
N ALA A 239 -29.18 3.05 12.22
CA ALA A 239 -28.09 2.06 12.13
C ALA A 239 -28.35 0.98 11.06
N ILE A 240 -29.61 0.75 10.66
CA ILE A 240 -29.96 -0.19 9.59
C ILE A 240 -29.78 0.43 8.19
N SER A 241 -29.79 1.75 8.02
CA SER A 241 -29.33 2.36 6.75
C SER A 241 -27.81 2.28 6.64
N ASP A 242 -27.08 2.69 7.67
CA ASP A 242 -25.60 2.74 7.66
C ASP A 242 -24.96 1.35 7.53
N PHE A 243 -25.65 0.30 8.01
CA PHE A 243 -25.23 -1.10 7.85
C PHE A 243 -25.66 -1.73 6.50
N LEU A 244 -26.37 -0.98 5.65
CA LEU A 244 -26.81 -1.39 4.31
C LEU A 244 -26.30 -0.48 3.18
N THR A 245 -25.66 0.66 3.49
CA THR A 245 -24.96 1.50 2.51
C THR A 245 -23.47 1.14 2.42
N THR A 246 -22.88 1.40 1.26
CA THR A 246 -21.49 1.02 0.92
C THR A 246 -20.42 1.95 1.50
N GLU A 247 -20.80 2.93 2.31
CA GLU A 247 -19.97 4.11 2.63
C GLU A 247 -18.76 3.81 3.52
N ASN A 248 -18.81 2.76 4.35
CA ASN A 248 -17.66 2.29 5.13
C ASN A 248 -16.52 1.67 4.28
N ALA A 249 -16.73 1.51 2.96
CA ALA A 249 -15.70 1.02 2.05
C ALA A 249 -15.04 2.12 1.20
N SER A 250 -15.54 3.37 1.25
CA SER A 250 -15.04 4.54 0.51
C SER A 250 -14.39 5.60 1.41
N SER A 251 -14.26 5.34 2.70
CA SER A 251 -13.66 6.23 3.71
C SER A 251 -12.13 6.06 3.88
N VAL A 252 -11.51 5.26 3.01
CA VAL A 252 -10.07 5.02 2.93
C VAL A 252 -9.67 5.00 1.46
N THR A 253 -8.98 6.05 1.00
CA THR A 253 -8.40 6.12 -0.35
C THR A 253 -6.94 6.58 -0.30
N ASP A 254 -6.21 6.33 -1.38
CA ASP A 254 -4.90 6.93 -1.68
C ASP A 254 -3.89 6.72 -0.52
N VAL A 255 -3.59 5.45 -0.27
CA VAL A 255 -2.72 5.00 0.84
C VAL A 255 -1.44 4.38 0.28
N GLY A 256 -0.27 4.86 0.70
CA GLY A 256 1.00 4.32 0.20
C GLY A 256 2.15 4.25 1.20
N GLY A 257 3.07 3.32 0.98
CA GLY A 257 4.16 3.02 1.92
C GLY A 257 5.06 4.21 2.25
N ILE A 258 5.24 5.13 1.30
CA ILE A 258 6.03 6.36 1.45
C ILE A 258 5.11 7.58 1.46
N THR A 259 4.13 7.64 0.55
CA THR A 259 3.13 8.73 0.50
C THR A 259 1.76 8.26 0.02
N GLY A 260 0.69 8.99 0.34
CA GLY A 260 -0.65 8.71 -0.15
C GLY A 260 -0.84 9.11 -1.60
N CYS A 261 -0.46 10.34 -1.96
CA CYS A 261 -0.45 10.81 -3.34
C CYS A 261 0.91 11.42 -3.71
N ASN A 262 1.37 11.15 -4.93
CA ASN A 262 2.60 11.69 -5.49
C ASN A 262 2.39 12.35 -6.87
N SER A 263 2.50 13.68 -6.90
CA SER A 263 2.76 14.44 -8.13
C SER A 263 4.24 14.84 -8.27
N GLY A 264 5.00 14.76 -7.18
CA GLY A 264 6.43 15.04 -7.13
C GLY A 264 7.33 13.86 -7.49
N ILE A 265 8.53 13.82 -6.88
CA ILE A 265 9.58 12.84 -7.16
C ILE A 265 9.80 11.93 -5.94
N ILE A 266 9.85 10.62 -6.15
CA ILE A 266 10.30 9.64 -5.15
C ILE A 266 11.46 8.82 -5.73
N LYS A 267 12.62 8.77 -5.05
CA LYS A 267 13.78 7.98 -5.51
C LYS A 267 14.43 7.15 -4.41
N GLY A 268 14.69 5.87 -4.71
CA GLY A 268 15.45 4.97 -3.83
C GLY A 268 14.79 4.67 -2.48
N CYS A 269 13.49 4.92 -2.34
CA CYS A 269 12.76 4.74 -1.09
C CYS A 269 12.32 3.29 -0.87
N ILE A 270 12.22 2.87 0.40
CA ILE A 270 11.94 1.48 0.77
C ILE A 270 10.74 1.40 1.70
N ASN A 271 9.78 0.53 1.40
CA ASN A 271 8.70 0.19 2.32
C ASN A 271 8.89 -1.21 2.93
N ASN A 272 9.03 -1.25 4.25
CA ASN A 272 9.05 -2.47 5.07
C ASN A 272 7.74 -2.67 5.88
N GLY A 273 6.89 -1.64 5.98
CA GLY A 273 5.65 -1.67 6.72
C GLY A 273 4.50 -2.33 5.95
N SER A 274 3.61 -3.04 6.64
CA SER A 274 2.36 -3.52 6.02
C SER A 274 1.37 -2.37 5.82
N ILE A 275 0.56 -2.47 4.77
CA ILE A 275 -0.35 -1.42 4.30
C ILE A 275 -1.75 -1.99 4.12
N GLY A 276 -2.74 -1.27 4.63
CA GLY A 276 -4.17 -1.52 4.43
C GLY A 276 -4.69 -2.82 5.05
N TYR A 277 -5.96 -3.08 4.79
CA TYR A 277 -6.73 -4.18 5.35
C TYR A 277 -7.58 -4.85 4.26
N GLN A 278 -7.92 -6.12 4.44
CA GLN A 278 -8.60 -6.87 3.37
C GLN A 278 -10.02 -6.32 3.13
N HIS A 279 -10.42 -6.28 1.85
CA HIS A 279 -11.75 -5.86 1.38
C HIS A 279 -12.09 -4.36 1.50
N VAL A 280 -11.18 -3.51 1.95
CA VAL A 280 -11.39 -2.04 2.04
C VAL A 280 -10.12 -1.30 1.61
N GLY A 281 -10.28 -0.07 1.14
CA GLY A 281 -9.20 0.74 0.61
C GLY A 281 -9.19 0.76 -0.93
N TYR A 282 -9.23 1.97 -1.48
CA TYR A 282 -8.96 2.26 -2.89
C TYR A 282 -7.57 2.88 -3.02
N ASN A 283 -6.91 2.70 -4.17
CA ASN A 283 -5.60 3.28 -4.48
C ASN A 283 -4.54 2.95 -3.41
N ILE A 284 -4.25 1.65 -3.25
CA ILE A 284 -3.39 1.11 -2.19
C ILE A 284 -2.04 0.67 -2.77
N GLY A 285 -1.01 1.48 -2.55
CA GLY A 285 0.32 1.30 -3.16
C GLY A 285 1.44 0.93 -2.19
N GLY A 286 2.45 0.20 -2.67
CA GLY A 286 3.63 -0.13 -1.85
C GLY A 286 4.54 1.06 -1.56
N ILE A 287 4.47 2.12 -2.37
CA ILE A 287 5.23 3.37 -2.25
C ILE A 287 4.31 4.59 -2.31
N ALA A 288 3.43 4.68 -3.31
CA ALA A 288 2.46 5.77 -3.47
C ALA A 288 1.05 5.22 -3.70
N GLY A 289 0.02 5.73 -3.00
CA GLY A 289 -1.37 5.32 -3.26
C GLY A 289 -1.84 5.73 -4.65
N ARG A 290 -1.72 7.02 -4.96
CA ARG A 290 -1.92 7.62 -6.29
C ARG A 290 -0.61 8.22 -6.82
N GLN A 291 -0.39 8.13 -8.13
CA GLN A 291 0.87 8.50 -8.77
C GLN A 291 0.64 9.18 -10.13
N THR A 292 1.05 10.45 -10.24
CA THR A 292 1.17 11.24 -11.48
C THR A 292 2.60 11.74 -11.74
N GLY A 293 3.44 11.79 -10.71
CA GLY A 293 4.81 12.31 -10.79
C GLY A 293 5.85 11.28 -11.25
N TYR A 294 6.95 11.16 -10.51
CA TYR A 294 8.03 10.20 -10.79
C TYR A 294 8.34 9.30 -9.60
N ILE A 295 8.46 7.98 -9.83
CA ILE A 295 8.97 7.02 -8.84
C ILE A 295 10.09 6.19 -9.46
N GLU A 296 11.31 6.26 -8.89
CA GLU A 296 12.49 5.56 -9.41
C GLU A 296 13.17 4.69 -8.36
N GLY A 297 13.53 3.45 -8.72
CA GLY A 297 14.43 2.59 -7.93
C GLY A 297 13.91 2.23 -6.52
N CYS A 298 12.60 2.37 -6.29
CA CYS A 298 11.98 2.14 -4.99
C CYS A 298 11.64 0.66 -4.78
N ILE A 299 11.63 0.20 -3.52
CA ILE A 299 11.46 -1.22 -3.19
C ILE A 299 10.37 -1.42 -2.14
N ASN A 300 9.41 -2.30 -2.42
CA ASN A 300 8.43 -2.76 -1.43
C ASN A 300 8.75 -4.18 -0.93
N TYR A 301 8.77 -4.34 0.39
CA TYR A 301 8.76 -5.63 1.11
C TYR A 301 7.48 -5.81 1.95
N GLY A 302 6.68 -4.76 2.12
CA GLY A 302 5.47 -4.77 2.93
C GLY A 302 4.35 -5.66 2.37
N LEU A 303 3.53 -6.21 3.27
CA LEU A 303 2.27 -6.87 2.93
C LEU A 303 1.22 -5.80 2.60
N LEU A 304 0.64 -5.86 1.40
CA LEU A 304 -0.45 -4.99 0.97
C LEU A 304 -1.80 -5.74 1.07
N ASN A 305 -2.80 -5.05 1.58
CA ASN A 305 -4.20 -5.46 1.51
C ASN A 305 -5.07 -4.27 1.10
N GLY A 306 -5.97 -4.46 0.13
CA GLY A 306 -6.93 -3.43 -0.29
C GLY A 306 -8.23 -4.01 -0.83
N ARG A 307 -9.04 -3.17 -1.46
CA ARG A 307 -10.25 -3.55 -2.21
C ARG A 307 -10.06 -3.41 -3.71
N LYS A 308 -9.74 -2.22 -4.20
CA LYS A 308 -9.54 -1.87 -5.61
C LYS A 308 -8.22 -1.11 -5.75
N ASP A 309 -7.60 -1.18 -6.94
CA ASP A 309 -6.40 -0.43 -7.31
C ASP A 309 -5.25 -0.69 -6.33
N VAL A 310 -4.87 -1.97 -6.21
CA VAL A 310 -3.89 -2.45 -5.23
C VAL A 310 -2.60 -2.87 -5.93
N GLY A 311 -1.52 -2.13 -5.75
CA GLY A 311 -0.27 -2.35 -6.49
C GLY A 311 1.02 -2.23 -5.69
N GLY A 312 2.00 -3.06 -6.03
CA GLY A 312 3.23 -3.24 -5.25
C GLY A 312 4.14 -2.01 -5.13
N ILE A 313 3.90 -0.96 -5.92
CA ILE A 313 4.60 0.33 -5.89
C ILE A 313 3.59 1.49 -5.93
N ALA A 314 2.70 1.51 -6.93
CA ALA A 314 1.60 2.46 -7.06
C ALA A 314 0.26 1.76 -6.85
N GLY A 315 -0.74 2.41 -6.23
CA GLY A 315 -2.12 1.89 -6.23
C GLY A 315 -2.78 2.16 -7.58
N GLN A 316 -3.08 3.42 -7.85
CA GLN A 316 -3.47 3.92 -9.17
C GLN A 316 -2.35 4.78 -9.77
N MET A 317 -2.12 4.64 -11.07
CA MET A 317 -1.28 5.55 -11.86
C MET A 317 -2.16 6.31 -12.86
N GLU A 318 -2.06 7.64 -12.82
CA GLU A 318 -2.74 8.59 -13.69
C GLU A 318 -1.73 9.22 -14.66
N PRO A 319 -2.14 9.57 -15.90
CA PRO A 319 -1.22 10.19 -16.86
C PRO A 319 -0.71 11.55 -16.35
N SER A 320 0.57 11.82 -16.56
CA SER A 320 1.09 13.19 -16.44
C SER A 320 0.76 13.95 -17.72
N SER A 321 0.18 15.13 -17.56
CA SER A 321 -0.33 15.93 -18.67
C SER A 321 0.42 17.24 -18.85
N GLU A 322 1.06 17.42 -19.99
CA GLU A 322 1.90 18.58 -20.31
C GLU A 322 1.34 19.32 -21.54
N LEU A 323 1.02 20.61 -21.38
CA LEU A 323 0.57 21.47 -22.48
C LEU A 323 1.78 22.09 -23.18
N GLU A 324 2.21 21.47 -24.28
CA GLU A 324 3.25 22.03 -25.13
C GLU A 324 2.66 23.01 -26.15
N PHE A 325 3.08 24.28 -26.07
CA PHE A 325 3.02 25.17 -27.22
C PHE A 325 4.02 24.68 -28.28
N THR A 326 3.63 24.63 -29.56
CA THR A 326 4.59 24.31 -30.63
C THR A 326 5.57 25.47 -30.82
N GLN A 327 6.65 25.48 -30.01
CA GLN A 327 7.66 26.54 -29.97
C GLN A 327 8.25 26.84 -31.35
N SER A 328 8.30 25.84 -32.23
CA SER A 328 8.73 25.96 -33.63
C SER A 328 8.03 27.11 -34.37
N ILE A 329 6.70 27.23 -34.28
CA ILE A 329 5.94 28.21 -35.07
C ILE A 329 6.10 29.63 -34.51
N LEU A 330 6.03 29.81 -33.18
CA LEU A 330 6.24 31.13 -32.56
C LEU A 330 7.70 31.60 -32.67
N SER A 331 8.67 30.68 -32.60
CA SER A 331 10.09 30.97 -32.82
C SER A 331 10.39 31.31 -34.29
N GLN A 332 9.78 30.60 -35.25
CA GLN A 332 9.82 30.98 -36.67
C GLN A 332 9.19 32.35 -36.91
N LEU A 333 8.00 32.62 -36.35
CA LEU A 333 7.33 33.91 -36.51
C LEU A 333 8.15 35.07 -35.92
N SER A 334 8.78 34.87 -34.76
CA SER A 334 9.73 35.83 -34.17
C SER A 334 10.94 36.04 -35.09
N SER A 335 11.57 34.95 -35.57
CA SER A 335 12.73 35.00 -36.47
C SER A 335 12.45 35.73 -37.78
N GLU A 336 11.29 35.51 -38.43
CA GLU A 336 10.98 36.19 -39.69
C GLU A 336 10.50 37.64 -39.48
N LEU A 337 9.94 37.98 -38.31
CA LEU A 337 9.73 39.37 -37.92
C LEU A 337 11.07 40.12 -37.69
N ASP A 338 12.08 39.45 -37.14
CA ASP A 338 13.45 39.96 -37.06
C ASP A 338 14.09 40.13 -38.46
N THR A 339 13.87 39.18 -39.37
CA THR A 339 14.27 39.30 -40.79
C THR A 339 13.63 40.53 -41.44
N LEU A 340 12.31 40.71 -41.25
CA LEU A 340 11.53 41.85 -41.75
C LEU A 340 12.03 43.19 -41.18
N HIS A 341 12.32 43.26 -39.88
CA HIS A 341 12.87 44.45 -39.22
C HIS A 341 14.24 44.86 -39.80
N GLN A 342 15.12 43.88 -40.05
CA GLN A 342 16.43 44.12 -40.66
C GLN A 342 16.31 44.62 -42.11
N LEU A 343 15.39 44.07 -42.90
CA LEU A 343 15.12 44.53 -44.26
C LEU A 343 14.57 45.97 -44.28
N LEU A 344 13.65 46.31 -43.37
CA LEU A 344 13.11 47.66 -43.24
C LEU A 344 14.14 48.68 -42.75
N THR A 345 15.06 48.27 -41.86
CA THR A 345 16.17 49.12 -41.42
C THR A 345 17.08 49.49 -42.59
N ARG A 346 17.42 48.51 -43.45
CA ARG A 346 18.20 48.76 -44.68
C ARG A 346 17.47 49.69 -45.65
N LEU A 347 16.18 49.44 -45.90
CA LEU A 347 15.36 50.32 -46.73
C LEU A 347 15.33 51.76 -46.16
N ASN A 348 15.36 51.93 -44.84
CA ASN A 348 15.40 53.25 -44.21
C ASN A 348 16.75 53.97 -44.43
N GLU A 349 17.86 53.24 -44.31
CA GLU A 349 19.21 53.76 -44.60
C GLU A 349 19.32 54.23 -46.07
N ASP A 350 18.85 53.44 -47.04
CA ASP A 350 18.89 53.83 -48.46
C ASP A 350 17.85 54.91 -48.79
N ALA A 351 16.63 54.85 -48.23
CA ALA A 351 15.61 55.89 -48.40
C ALA A 351 16.05 57.25 -47.84
N SER A 352 16.85 57.28 -46.77
CA SER A 352 17.39 58.52 -46.15
C SER A 352 18.20 59.38 -47.12
N ASN A 353 18.76 58.77 -48.17
CA ASN A 353 19.54 59.45 -49.20
C ASN A 353 18.68 59.95 -50.38
N SER A 354 17.47 59.41 -50.57
CA SER A 354 16.57 59.75 -51.70
C SER A 354 15.43 60.70 -51.29
N SER A 355 14.68 60.40 -50.22
CA SER A 355 13.53 61.22 -49.83
C SER A 355 13.16 61.12 -48.34
N ALA A 356 13.22 62.25 -47.64
CA ALA A 356 12.78 62.37 -46.24
C ALA A 356 11.28 62.06 -46.03
N SER A 357 10.46 62.12 -47.08
CA SER A 357 9.06 61.69 -46.99
C SER A 357 8.90 60.16 -47.11
N LEU A 358 9.90 59.47 -47.66
CA LEU A 358 9.95 58.02 -47.76
C LEU A 358 10.52 57.44 -46.45
N THR A 359 11.62 58.02 -45.93
CA THR A 359 12.15 57.76 -44.57
C THR A 359 11.04 57.81 -43.52
N GLY A 360 10.32 58.94 -43.42
CA GLY A 360 9.21 59.10 -42.47
C GLY A 360 7.96 58.23 -42.72
N GLN A 361 7.98 57.39 -43.77
CA GLN A 361 6.99 56.34 -44.00
C GLN A 361 7.54 54.93 -43.69
N VAL A 362 8.85 54.72 -43.84
CA VAL A 362 9.55 53.52 -43.38
C VAL A 362 9.68 53.52 -41.86
N ASP A 363 9.91 54.66 -41.22
CA ASP A 363 9.89 54.83 -39.76
C ASP A 363 8.57 54.31 -39.14
N ILE A 364 7.41 54.72 -39.70
CA ILE A 364 6.07 54.27 -39.27
C ILE A 364 5.88 52.74 -39.46
N LEU A 365 6.58 52.17 -40.45
CA LEU A 365 6.51 50.75 -40.76
C LEU A 365 7.41 49.92 -39.83
N LEU A 366 8.59 50.46 -39.48
CA LEU A 366 9.45 49.94 -38.40
C LEU A 366 8.72 49.96 -37.07
N ASP A 367 8.09 51.08 -36.67
CA ASP A 367 7.22 51.16 -35.49
C ASP A 367 6.17 50.03 -35.51
N SER A 368 5.55 49.78 -36.68
CA SER A 368 4.49 48.77 -36.83
C SER A 368 5.00 47.32 -36.75
N VAL A 369 6.24 47.05 -37.17
CA VAL A 369 6.90 45.74 -37.04
C VAL A 369 7.43 45.54 -35.62
N GLU A 370 7.99 46.57 -34.98
CA GLU A 370 8.38 46.51 -33.57
C GLU A 370 7.16 46.25 -32.66
N ASN A 371 6.00 46.83 -32.97
CA ASN A 371 4.73 46.50 -32.29
C ASN A 371 4.21 45.08 -32.60
N ALA A 372 4.67 44.41 -33.67
CA ALA A 372 4.38 43.00 -33.93
C ALA A 372 5.35 42.07 -33.18
N GLN A 373 6.65 42.38 -33.20
CA GLN A 373 7.70 41.68 -32.43
C GLN A 373 7.34 41.69 -30.94
N ASN A 374 7.12 42.87 -30.35
CA ASN A 374 6.71 43.01 -28.95
C ASN A 374 5.43 42.21 -28.61
N ALA A 375 4.49 42.05 -29.55
CA ALA A 375 3.28 41.26 -29.33
C ALA A 375 3.55 39.75 -29.34
N VAL A 376 4.43 39.26 -30.22
CA VAL A 376 4.89 37.85 -30.25
C VAL A 376 5.74 37.54 -29.01
N ASP A 377 6.66 38.42 -28.65
CA ASP A 377 7.48 38.29 -27.42
C ASP A 377 6.61 38.34 -26.17
N THR A 378 5.56 39.17 -26.15
CA THR A 378 4.57 39.19 -25.06
C THR A 378 3.82 37.86 -24.97
N ILE A 379 3.48 37.22 -26.09
CA ILE A 379 2.87 35.89 -26.08
C ILE A 379 3.87 34.84 -25.56
N MET A 380 5.11 34.84 -26.06
CA MET A 380 6.13 33.86 -25.70
C MET A 380 6.57 33.96 -24.22
N ASN A 381 6.77 35.17 -23.69
CA ASN A 381 7.15 35.39 -22.30
C ASN A 381 5.98 35.23 -21.31
N ASN A 382 4.73 35.52 -21.73
CA ASN A 382 3.57 35.26 -20.88
C ASN A 382 3.19 33.77 -20.86
N ALA A 383 3.46 33.02 -21.94
CA ALA A 383 3.21 31.58 -21.98
C ALA A 383 3.96 30.84 -20.87
N SER A 384 5.21 31.20 -20.58
CA SER A 384 5.95 30.69 -19.41
C SER A 384 5.37 31.23 -18.09
N GLY A 385 5.14 32.53 -17.97
CA GLY A 385 4.66 33.14 -16.71
C GLY A 385 3.24 32.76 -16.28
N TYR A 386 2.38 32.27 -17.18
CA TYR A 386 1.02 31.83 -16.81
C TYR A 386 0.98 30.42 -16.18
N PHE A 387 2.04 29.61 -16.30
CA PHE A 387 2.13 28.37 -15.52
C PHE A 387 2.45 28.67 -14.05
N ASP A 388 3.33 29.63 -13.76
CA ASP A 388 3.64 30.09 -12.39
C ASP A 388 2.38 30.61 -11.67
N ASP A 389 1.55 31.38 -12.38
CA ASP A 389 0.25 31.85 -11.86
C ASP A 389 -0.79 30.73 -11.68
N PHE A 390 -0.69 29.63 -12.43
CA PHE A 390 -1.60 28.47 -12.27
C PHE A 390 -1.32 27.71 -10.97
N SER A 391 -0.05 27.54 -10.60
CA SER A 391 0.35 27.00 -9.29
C SER A 391 -0.16 27.84 -8.11
N ASN A 392 -0.30 29.16 -8.28
CA ASN A 392 -0.87 30.06 -7.27
C ASN A 392 -2.41 29.94 -7.12
N LEU A 393 -3.09 29.25 -8.04
CA LEU A 393 -4.56 29.06 -7.99
C LEU A 393 -4.99 27.74 -7.35
N THR A 394 -4.07 26.79 -7.22
CA THR A 394 -4.22 25.64 -6.31
C THR A 394 -4.02 26.01 -4.83
N ASP A 395 -3.73 27.27 -4.51
CA ASP A 395 -3.61 27.75 -3.13
C ASP A 395 -4.98 27.94 -2.46
N LEU A 396 -5.48 26.84 -1.89
CA LEU A 396 -6.72 26.78 -1.11
C LEU A 396 -6.70 27.62 0.19
N THR A 397 -5.56 28.21 0.60
CA THR A 397 -5.48 28.99 1.85
C THR A 397 -6.30 30.29 1.83
N ALA A 398 -6.74 30.74 0.64
CA ALA A 398 -7.55 31.95 0.47
C ALA A 398 -9.01 31.83 0.96
N LEU A 399 -9.53 30.62 1.19
CA LEU A 399 -10.90 30.41 1.67
C LEU A 399 -11.00 30.58 3.21
N PRO A 400 -11.75 31.58 3.73
CA PRO A 400 -11.79 31.86 5.16
C PRO A 400 -12.71 30.88 5.90
N SER A 401 -12.14 29.89 6.59
CA SER A 401 -12.89 28.93 7.41
C SER A 401 -13.64 29.61 8.59
N PRO A 402 -14.99 29.62 8.63
CA PRO A 402 -15.75 30.22 9.73
C PRO A 402 -15.87 29.25 10.91
N LYS A 403 -15.65 29.74 12.13
CA LYS A 403 -15.81 28.91 13.33
C LYS A 403 -17.29 28.76 13.71
N PRO A 404 -17.82 27.54 13.92
CA PRO A 404 -19.12 27.36 14.57
C PRO A 404 -19.06 27.85 16.03
N VAL A 405 -20.19 28.32 16.55
CA VAL A 405 -20.30 28.84 17.93
C VAL A 405 -21.18 27.90 18.76
N SER A 406 -20.58 27.19 19.72
CA SER A 406 -21.33 26.51 20.79
C SER A 406 -21.42 27.39 22.05
N LEU A 407 -22.41 27.12 22.90
CA LEU A 407 -22.69 27.86 24.14
C LEU A 407 -22.49 27.01 25.41
N GLU A 408 -21.74 25.91 25.30
CA GLU A 408 -21.64 24.83 26.31
C GLU A 408 -20.92 25.23 27.61
N PHE A 409 -20.35 26.45 27.67
CA PHE A 409 -19.85 27.07 28.91
C PHE A 409 -20.91 27.10 30.04
N LEU A 410 -22.20 27.11 29.70
CA LEU A 410 -23.29 27.22 30.68
C LEU A 410 -23.53 25.94 31.53
N ASP A 411 -23.10 24.76 31.07
CA ASP A 411 -23.41 23.49 31.76
C ASP A 411 -22.37 23.06 32.82
N GLN A 412 -21.33 23.87 33.08
CA GLN A 412 -20.29 23.56 34.08
C GLN A 412 -20.76 23.50 35.56
N LEU A 413 -22.04 23.73 35.87
CA LEU A 413 -22.57 23.73 37.24
C LEU A 413 -23.86 22.88 37.40
N GLN A 414 -23.63 21.58 37.55
CA GLN A 414 -24.57 20.55 38.05
C GLN A 414 -25.34 20.96 39.33
N MET A 415 -26.46 20.37 39.77
CA MET A 415 -27.58 19.50 39.29
C MET A 415 -28.53 19.36 40.53
N PRO A 416 -29.87 19.12 40.44
CA PRO A 416 -30.36 17.72 40.47
C PRO A 416 -31.80 17.41 39.98
N SER A 417 -31.90 16.36 39.16
CA SER A 417 -32.84 15.21 39.31
C SER A 417 -34.37 15.30 39.04
N SER A 418 -34.87 14.17 38.52
CA SER A 418 -36.22 13.57 38.67
C SER A 418 -37.34 13.91 37.65
N SER A 419 -38.26 12.96 37.51
CA SER A 419 -39.22 12.69 36.42
C SER A 419 -40.48 11.99 36.99
N PRO A 420 -41.51 11.55 36.23
CA PRO A 420 -42.18 12.04 35.01
C PRO A 420 -43.73 12.14 35.18
N SER A 421 -44.50 12.17 34.07
CA SER A 421 -45.97 11.95 33.97
C SER A 421 -46.89 13.12 34.41
N ALA A 422 -48.15 13.27 33.95
CA ALA A 422 -48.99 12.42 33.08
C ALA A 422 -49.96 13.25 32.19
N GLU A 423 -50.61 12.59 31.22
CA GLU A 423 -51.69 13.10 30.34
C GLU A 423 -53.06 13.19 31.07
N PRO A 424 -54.08 13.91 30.54
CA PRO A 424 -55.15 13.17 29.84
C PRO A 424 -55.89 13.92 28.69
N GLU A 425 -56.63 13.15 27.90
CA GLU A 425 -57.43 13.56 26.73
C GLU A 425 -58.58 14.57 27.00
N LYS A 426 -59.02 15.28 25.93
CA LYS A 426 -60.43 15.27 25.50
C LYS A 426 -60.70 15.79 24.07
N THR A 427 -61.71 15.20 23.45
CA THR A 427 -62.27 15.48 22.11
C THR A 427 -63.69 16.10 22.24
N PRO A 428 -64.47 16.33 21.15
CA PRO A 428 -64.20 17.11 19.92
C PRO A 428 -65.35 18.07 19.52
N GLU A 429 -65.18 18.92 18.49
CA GLU A 429 -66.29 19.65 17.81
C GLU A 429 -65.88 20.19 16.41
N ALA A 430 -66.76 20.79 15.60
CA ALA A 430 -67.63 20.12 14.59
C ALA A 430 -68.05 21.10 13.45
N SER A 431 -68.68 20.61 12.36
CA SER A 431 -69.19 21.38 11.17
C SER A 431 -68.09 21.99 10.27
N VAL A 432 -68.00 21.86 8.92
CA VAL A 432 -68.90 21.55 7.78
C VAL A 432 -69.92 22.67 7.46
N THR A 433 -69.85 23.34 6.30
CA THR A 433 -70.66 23.17 5.04
C THR A 433 -70.39 24.39 4.07
N PRO A 434 -70.90 24.50 2.80
CA PRO A 434 -70.41 23.77 1.62
C PRO A 434 -70.43 24.60 0.28
N GLU A 435 -70.39 23.91 -0.88
CA GLU A 435 -70.80 24.30 -2.27
C GLU A 435 -69.97 25.40 -3.01
N ALA A 436 -69.51 25.24 -4.26
CA ALA A 436 -70.09 24.75 -5.55
C ALA A 436 -70.91 25.84 -6.30
N THR A 437 -70.99 25.92 -7.64
CA THR A 437 -70.58 25.03 -8.78
C THR A 437 -70.00 25.92 -9.94
N ALA A 438 -69.65 25.55 -11.19
CA ALA A 438 -69.95 24.40 -12.07
C ALA A 438 -68.76 24.03 -13.02
N ALA A 439 -69.02 23.83 -14.33
CA ALA A 439 -68.13 23.30 -15.39
C ALA A 439 -68.62 23.85 -16.78
N PRO A 440 -68.36 23.30 -18.01
CA PRO A 440 -67.67 22.04 -18.41
C PRO A 440 -66.75 22.11 -19.68
N GLY A 441 -66.13 20.97 -20.01
CA GLY A 441 -65.55 20.65 -21.34
C GLY A 441 -64.94 19.25 -21.41
N THR A 442 -65.34 18.39 -22.36
CA THR A 442 -64.96 16.96 -22.42
C THR A 442 -64.87 16.39 -23.85
N ASN A 443 -63.97 15.42 -24.08
CA ASN A 443 -63.98 14.29 -25.06
C ASN A 443 -62.53 13.90 -25.47
N ALA A 444 -62.14 12.65 -25.79
CA ALA A 444 -62.74 11.33 -25.54
C ALA A 444 -61.71 10.17 -25.72
N GLN A 445 -62.00 9.03 -25.06
CA GLN A 445 -61.60 7.60 -25.20
C GLN A 445 -61.11 7.03 -26.58
N PRO A 446 -60.61 5.75 -26.68
CA PRO A 446 -60.01 4.84 -25.66
C PRO A 446 -58.96 3.74 -26.11
N GLU A 447 -58.47 2.95 -25.14
CA GLU A 447 -58.31 1.46 -25.10
C GLU A 447 -57.31 0.63 -25.97
N THR A 448 -56.41 -0.09 -25.26
CA THR A 448 -56.09 -1.57 -25.23
C THR A 448 -55.92 -2.40 -26.51
N GLY A 449 -55.17 -3.51 -26.57
CA GLY A 449 -54.36 -4.34 -25.63
C GLY A 449 -53.78 -5.53 -26.44
N ALA A 450 -53.20 -6.64 -25.96
CA ALA A 450 -52.63 -7.13 -24.71
C ALA A 450 -52.12 -8.59 -24.95
N ALA A 451 -50.96 -8.96 -24.38
CA ALA A 451 -50.52 -10.33 -24.00
C ALA A 451 -50.15 -11.47 -25.02
N SER A 452 -49.16 -12.26 -24.55
CA SER A 452 -48.95 -13.73 -24.66
C SER A 452 -48.07 -14.39 -25.74
N ASP A 453 -47.07 -15.13 -25.21
CA ASP A 453 -46.64 -16.51 -25.49
C ASP A 453 -45.89 -16.93 -26.78
N ALA A 454 -44.56 -16.96 -26.65
CA ALA A 454 -43.72 -18.18 -26.56
C ALA A 454 -43.39 -19.10 -27.77
N ALA A 455 -42.11 -19.54 -27.73
CA ALA A 455 -41.57 -20.87 -28.04
C ALA A 455 -40.97 -21.22 -29.43
N ALA A 456 -39.90 -22.05 -29.32
CA ALA A 456 -39.35 -23.03 -30.27
C ALA A 456 -38.41 -22.59 -31.42
N SER A 457 -37.17 -23.08 -31.33
CA SER A 457 -36.22 -23.35 -32.43
C SER A 457 -36.76 -24.46 -33.38
N PRO A 458 -36.14 -24.68 -34.56
CA PRO A 458 -35.18 -25.80 -34.63
C PRO A 458 -33.95 -25.55 -35.55
N GLU A 459 -33.13 -26.59 -35.75
CA GLU A 459 -31.75 -26.54 -36.26
C GLU A 459 -31.56 -26.90 -37.75
N ALA A 460 -30.31 -26.70 -38.23
CA ALA A 460 -29.55 -27.52 -39.20
C ALA A 460 -29.93 -27.55 -40.71
N SER A 461 -28.95 -27.33 -41.60
CA SER A 461 -28.17 -28.44 -42.21
C SER A 461 -27.21 -28.06 -43.37
N ALA A 462 -25.91 -28.27 -43.16
CA ALA A 462 -24.89 -28.87 -44.05
C ALA A 462 -24.53 -28.35 -45.48
N THR A 463 -23.24 -27.97 -45.62
CA THR A 463 -22.23 -28.37 -46.65
C THR A 463 -22.42 -28.08 -48.17
N LEU A 464 -21.41 -27.44 -48.80
CA LEU A 464 -20.31 -28.15 -49.53
C LEU A 464 -19.20 -27.20 -50.07
N GLU A 465 -18.05 -27.80 -50.39
CA GLU A 465 -16.80 -27.25 -50.99
C GLU A 465 -16.90 -27.04 -52.54
N PRO A 466 -15.91 -26.48 -53.32
CA PRO A 466 -14.46 -26.81 -53.27
C PRO A 466 -13.37 -25.74 -53.60
N ALA A 467 -12.13 -26.14 -53.30
CA ALA A 467 -10.80 -25.55 -53.47
C ALA A 467 -10.38 -24.89 -54.82
N ALA A 468 -9.34 -24.02 -54.76
CA ALA A 468 -8.14 -24.07 -55.64
C ALA A 468 -6.97 -23.14 -55.20
N SER A 469 -5.75 -23.51 -55.58
CA SER A 469 -4.46 -22.75 -55.64
C SER A 469 -3.71 -23.24 -56.92
N PRO A 470 -2.53 -22.74 -57.38
CA PRO A 470 -1.51 -21.90 -56.70
C PRO A 470 -0.72 -20.86 -57.57
N GLU A 471 0.33 -20.27 -56.95
CA GLU A 471 1.70 -20.07 -57.48
C GLU A 471 2.20 -18.75 -58.15
N THR A 472 3.49 -18.45 -57.86
CA THR A 472 4.43 -17.45 -58.43
C THR A 472 4.16 -15.94 -58.18
N GLY A 473 5.17 -15.06 -57.98
CA GLY A 473 6.58 -15.28 -57.62
C GLY A 473 7.61 -14.41 -58.38
N ALA A 474 8.31 -13.48 -57.72
CA ALA A 474 9.52 -12.81 -58.22
C ALA A 474 10.35 -12.13 -57.08
N THR A 475 11.68 -12.07 -57.25
CA THR A 475 12.62 -11.19 -56.48
C THR A 475 13.44 -10.36 -57.47
N PRO A 476 14.17 -9.30 -57.04
CA PRO A 476 15.64 -9.47 -56.88
C PRO A 476 16.36 -8.58 -55.82
N LYS A 477 17.58 -9.01 -55.46
CA LYS A 477 18.70 -8.27 -54.79
C LYS A 477 19.48 -7.38 -55.80
N PRO A 478 20.60 -6.66 -55.48
CA PRO A 478 21.47 -6.55 -54.27
C PRO A 478 21.49 -5.10 -53.69
N THR A 479 22.52 -4.42 -53.09
CA THR A 479 24.00 -4.53 -52.88
C THR A 479 24.40 -3.59 -51.69
N VAL A 480 25.34 -3.91 -50.78
CA VAL A 480 26.80 -3.53 -50.70
C VAL A 480 27.08 -2.01 -50.71
N SER A 481 27.90 -1.36 -49.85
CA SER A 481 28.99 -1.69 -48.87
C SER A 481 28.99 -0.62 -47.74
N SER A 482 29.29 -0.86 -46.45
CA SER A 482 30.52 -1.33 -45.72
C SER A 482 31.61 -0.26 -45.45
N ASP A 483 32.38 -0.46 -44.35
CA ASP A 483 33.60 0.27 -43.90
C ASP A 483 33.35 1.60 -43.11
N TYR A 484 34.01 1.99 -41.99
CA TYR A 484 35.11 1.43 -41.18
C TYR A 484 34.91 1.51 -39.63
N THR A 485 35.22 0.37 -39.00
CA THR A 485 35.75 0.07 -37.64
C THR A 485 36.34 1.16 -36.71
N ASN A 486 36.00 1.09 -35.41
CA ASN A 486 36.91 0.78 -34.25
C ASN A 486 36.16 1.01 -32.92
N GLU A 487 35.70 -0.03 -32.21
CA GLU A 487 36.42 -0.74 -31.14
C GLU A 487 37.06 0.13 -30.03
N THR A 488 36.46 0.07 -28.84
CA THR A 488 37.19 -0.07 -27.56
C THR A 488 36.29 -0.83 -26.59
N SER A 489 36.82 -1.80 -25.83
CA SER A 489 36.01 -2.78 -25.10
C SER A 489 36.54 -3.07 -23.69
N ILE A 490 35.65 -3.00 -22.69
CA ILE A 490 35.83 -3.41 -21.29
C ILE A 490 34.47 -3.96 -20.85
N GLN A 491 34.21 -5.26 -21.02
CA GLN A 491 34.40 -6.31 -20.00
C GLN A 491 33.51 -6.16 -18.76
N GLU A 492 32.47 -6.99 -18.69
CA GLU A 492 31.51 -7.08 -17.59
C GLU A 492 32.12 -7.72 -16.33
N GLY A 493 31.67 -7.27 -15.15
CA GLY A 493 32.07 -7.81 -13.85
C GLY A 493 30.99 -8.70 -13.23
N GLN A 494 31.07 -10.02 -13.44
CA GLN A 494 30.15 -10.99 -12.82
C GLN A 494 30.22 -10.96 -11.29
N PHE A 495 29.08 -10.97 -10.61
CA PHE A 495 28.97 -11.22 -9.17
C PHE A 495 27.90 -12.28 -8.87
N THR A 496 28.36 -13.47 -8.49
CA THR A 496 27.50 -14.59 -8.05
C THR A 496 27.18 -14.50 -6.56
N PRO A 497 25.92 -14.73 -6.12
CA PRO A 497 25.55 -14.69 -4.70
C PRO A 497 26.08 -15.90 -3.91
N ALA A 498 26.27 -15.70 -2.61
CA ALA A 498 26.54 -16.78 -1.65
C ALA A 498 25.82 -16.49 -0.30
N PRO A 499 25.09 -17.45 0.29
CA PRO A 499 24.27 -17.22 1.48
C PRO A 499 25.06 -17.36 2.78
N LEU A 500 24.67 -16.61 3.84
CA LEU A 500 25.24 -16.80 5.18
C LEU A 500 24.33 -16.28 6.32
N TYR A 501 23.56 -17.19 6.93
CA TYR A 501 23.00 -17.01 8.28
C TYR A 501 24.03 -17.48 9.33
N ALA A 502 24.45 -16.61 10.26
CA ALA A 502 25.15 -17.03 11.49
C ALA A 502 25.14 -15.91 12.56
N ALA A 503 24.20 -15.98 13.51
CA ALA A 503 24.21 -15.10 14.69
C ALA A 503 25.18 -15.65 15.77
N PRO A 504 26.11 -14.85 16.32
CA PRO A 504 26.92 -15.25 17.47
C PRO A 504 26.07 -15.36 18.75
N ALA A 505 26.07 -16.52 19.40
CA ALA A 505 25.30 -16.73 20.62
C ALA A 505 26.02 -16.20 21.88
N GLY A 506 25.25 -15.63 22.83
CA GLY A 506 25.67 -15.68 24.24
C GLY A 506 25.40 -14.48 25.16
N CYS A 507 24.13 -14.14 25.45
CA CYS A 507 23.72 -13.88 26.84
C CYS A 507 22.21 -14.07 27.04
N ARG A 508 21.76 -14.28 28.28
CA ARG A 508 20.53 -15.04 28.57
C ARG A 508 19.57 -14.29 29.52
N PRO A 509 18.35 -13.92 29.08
CA PRO A 509 17.27 -13.49 29.97
C PRO A 509 16.85 -14.59 30.95
N LYS A 510 16.31 -14.21 32.11
CA LYS A 510 16.03 -15.12 33.22
C LYS A 510 14.52 -15.27 33.44
N VAL A 511 13.99 -16.48 33.22
CA VAL A 511 12.56 -16.80 33.35
C VAL A 511 12.11 -16.85 34.81
N LEU A 512 10.95 -16.26 35.10
CA LEU A 512 9.98 -16.54 36.17
C LEU A 512 8.73 -15.67 35.86
N SER A 513 7.46 -16.04 36.04
CA SER A 513 6.74 -17.33 36.11
C SER A 513 5.27 -17.00 36.41
N ALA A 514 4.30 -17.51 35.63
CA ALA A 514 2.87 -17.35 35.94
C ALA A 514 2.35 -18.47 36.88
N PRO A 515 1.30 -18.22 37.68
CA PRO A 515 0.49 -19.26 38.31
C PRO A 515 -1.01 -19.21 37.90
N GLU A 516 -1.72 -20.32 38.13
CA GLU A 516 -3.05 -20.63 37.59
C GLU A 516 -4.25 -20.20 38.47
N ALA A 517 -5.47 -20.47 37.97
CA ALA A 517 -6.74 -20.44 38.72
C ALA A 517 -6.94 -21.75 39.55
N ALA A 518 -8.04 -22.07 40.26
CA ALA A 518 -9.39 -21.49 40.36
C ALA A 518 -10.08 -21.93 41.68
N SER A 519 -11.25 -21.35 42.03
CA SER A 519 -12.33 -22.07 42.77
C SER A 519 -13.66 -21.28 42.81
N SER A 520 -14.79 -22.01 42.74
CA SER A 520 -16.18 -21.49 42.81
C SER A 520 -16.95 -22.19 43.97
N PRO A 521 -18.14 -21.73 44.44
CA PRO A 521 -19.41 -22.08 43.78
C PRO A 521 -20.61 -21.07 43.95
N VAL A 522 -21.80 -21.49 43.50
CA VAL A 522 -23.08 -20.74 43.32
C VAL A 522 -23.99 -20.69 44.57
N PRO A 523 -25.06 -19.85 44.61
CA PRO A 523 -26.44 -20.38 44.63
C PRO A 523 -27.51 -19.55 43.86
N GLU A 524 -28.77 -20.05 43.80
CA GLU A 524 -29.85 -19.60 42.89
C GLU A 524 -31.07 -18.88 43.53
N SER A 525 -31.71 -17.99 42.74
CA SER A 525 -33.17 -17.68 42.62
C SER A 525 -34.12 -17.27 43.80
N SER A 526 -34.71 -16.06 43.66
CA SER A 526 -36.11 -15.66 44.04
C SER A 526 -36.49 -15.50 45.54
N PRO A 527 -37.63 -14.85 45.94
CA PRO A 527 -38.73 -14.26 45.15
C PRO A 527 -39.13 -12.78 45.51
N SER A 528 -40.17 -12.25 44.85
CA SER A 528 -40.65 -10.85 44.90
C SER A 528 -41.61 -10.50 46.07
N PRO A 529 -41.79 -9.20 46.37
CA PRO A 529 -43.15 -8.63 46.42
C PRO A 529 -43.28 -7.22 45.82
N SER A 530 -44.52 -6.78 45.58
CA SER A 530 -44.87 -5.44 45.03
C SER A 530 -45.81 -4.67 45.97
N PHE A 531 -45.66 -3.34 46.11
CA PHE A 531 -46.68 -2.48 46.74
C PHE A 531 -46.65 -1.01 46.25
N GLN A 532 -47.71 -0.26 46.53
CA GLN A 532 -48.00 1.09 46.00
C GLN A 532 -47.70 2.22 46.99
N TRP A 533 -47.60 3.45 46.48
CA TRP A 533 -47.47 4.69 47.27
C TRP A 533 -48.82 5.20 47.81
N PRO A 534 -48.91 5.67 49.07
CA PRO A 534 -50.09 6.34 49.60
C PRO A 534 -50.13 7.84 49.30
N GLU A 535 -51.33 8.39 49.10
CA GLU A 535 -51.60 9.82 48.98
C GLU A 535 -51.43 10.54 50.33
N ASN A 536 -50.61 11.61 50.39
CA ASN A 536 -50.83 12.84 51.19
C ASN A 536 -49.67 13.84 50.98
N TRP A 537 -49.98 15.02 50.43
CA TRP A 537 -49.04 16.04 49.97
C TRP A 537 -49.20 17.37 50.72
N PRO A 538 -48.10 18.11 51.01
CA PRO A 538 -48.15 19.56 51.26
C PRO A 538 -47.30 20.38 50.27
N SER A 539 -47.64 21.66 50.09
CA SER A 539 -47.31 22.46 48.88
C SER A 539 -46.34 23.65 49.07
N VAL A 540 -46.06 24.31 47.93
CA VAL A 540 -44.99 25.30 47.64
C VAL A 540 -45.25 26.71 48.21
N SER A 541 -44.19 27.47 48.49
CA SER A 541 -44.17 28.95 48.32
C SER A 541 -42.73 29.49 48.18
N GLY A 542 -42.50 30.58 47.42
CA GLY A 542 -41.17 31.20 47.32
C GLY A 542 -40.85 32.09 46.10
N ASN A 543 -41.81 32.84 45.53
CA ASN A 543 -41.60 33.58 44.27
C ASN A 543 -40.53 34.70 44.35
N SER A 544 -39.62 34.74 43.37
CA SER A 544 -39.30 35.94 42.56
C SER A 544 -38.45 35.56 41.34
N ILE A 545 -38.61 36.29 40.24
CA ILE A 545 -37.87 36.15 38.96
C ILE A 545 -38.01 34.75 38.32
N LYS A 546 -39.18 34.51 37.71
CA LYS A 546 -39.37 33.53 36.63
C LYS A 546 -40.11 34.14 35.43
N ASP A 547 -39.85 35.42 35.16
CA ASP A 547 -40.12 35.99 33.83
C ASP A 547 -39.03 35.50 32.89
N GLY A 548 -39.25 34.33 32.31
CA GLY A 548 -38.38 33.80 31.26
C GLY A 548 -38.50 34.68 30.02
N LEU A 549 -37.41 35.33 29.63
CA LEU A 549 -37.23 35.72 28.24
C LEU A 549 -37.32 34.44 27.42
N ASN A 550 -38.43 34.27 26.70
CA ASN A 550 -38.66 33.13 25.82
C ASN A 550 -37.82 33.29 24.55
N VAL A 551 -36.50 33.13 24.72
CA VAL A 551 -35.53 32.99 23.64
C VAL A 551 -35.88 31.69 22.95
N ASP A 552 -36.56 31.79 21.81
CA ASP A 552 -37.01 30.60 21.10
C ASP A 552 -35.80 29.92 20.46
N ARG A 553 -35.29 28.90 21.14
CA ARG A 553 -34.16 28.09 20.72
C ARG A 553 -34.39 27.52 19.32
N LYS A 554 -35.63 27.14 18.96
CA LYS A 554 -35.92 26.66 17.61
C LYS A 554 -35.85 27.76 16.57
N GLN A 555 -36.28 28.99 16.89
CA GLN A 555 -36.15 30.09 15.93
C GLN A 555 -34.68 30.45 15.68
N ILE A 556 -33.85 30.42 16.73
CA ILE A 556 -32.40 30.68 16.60
C ILE A 556 -31.68 29.51 15.93
N GLU A 557 -32.06 28.26 16.19
CA GLU A 557 -31.55 27.09 15.46
C GLU A 557 -32.04 27.10 13.99
N GLU A 558 -33.26 27.55 13.67
CA GLU A 558 -33.72 27.77 12.29
C GLU A 558 -32.96 28.90 11.59
N ASP A 559 -32.71 30.03 12.26
CA ASP A 559 -31.99 31.14 11.67
C ASP A 559 -30.49 30.82 11.51
N ILE A 560 -29.89 30.05 12.42
CA ILE A 560 -28.54 29.49 12.25
C ILE A 560 -28.51 28.46 11.12
N ASN A 561 -29.47 27.52 11.03
CA ASN A 561 -29.53 26.55 9.93
C ASN A 561 -29.87 27.21 8.58
N LYS A 562 -30.59 28.34 8.55
CA LYS A 562 -30.71 29.19 7.35
C LYS A 562 -29.38 29.80 6.97
N VAL A 563 -28.65 30.39 7.92
CA VAL A 563 -27.30 30.90 7.64
C VAL A 563 -26.36 29.77 7.21
N GLN A 564 -26.53 28.56 7.74
CA GLN A 564 -25.71 27.40 7.37
C GLN A 564 -26.08 26.81 6.01
N ASN A 565 -27.36 26.76 5.64
CA ASN A 565 -27.79 26.45 4.27
C ASN A 565 -27.39 27.53 3.28
N ASN A 566 -27.48 28.82 3.67
CA ASN A 566 -26.91 29.91 2.90
C ASN A 566 -25.39 29.77 2.79
N VAL A 567 -24.68 29.22 3.79
CA VAL A 567 -23.25 28.90 3.69
C VAL A 567 -22.98 27.68 2.82
N TYR A 568 -23.91 26.71 2.69
CA TYR A 568 -23.80 25.64 1.69
C TYR A 568 -24.14 26.11 0.27
N GLU A 569 -25.09 27.04 0.10
CA GLU A 569 -25.30 27.75 -1.16
C GLU A 569 -24.11 28.66 -1.47
N ASP A 570 -23.59 29.47 -0.53
CA ASP A 570 -22.39 30.30 -0.67
C ASP A 570 -21.11 29.46 -0.86
N ALA A 571 -21.03 28.23 -0.36
CA ALA A 571 -19.89 27.32 -0.59
C ALA A 571 -20.00 26.59 -1.93
N SER A 572 -21.21 26.16 -2.33
CA SER A 572 -21.48 25.67 -3.69
C SER A 572 -21.30 26.80 -4.70
N GLN A 573 -21.66 28.03 -4.34
CA GLN A 573 -21.47 29.22 -5.13
C GLN A 573 -20.01 29.67 -5.10
N ALA A 574 -19.27 29.50 -4.00
CA ALA A 574 -17.81 29.68 -4.00
C ALA A 574 -17.11 28.61 -4.83
N LEU A 575 -17.65 27.38 -4.92
CA LEU A 575 -17.14 26.35 -5.83
C LEU A 575 -17.49 26.67 -7.28
N ASN A 576 -18.70 27.15 -7.57
CA ASN A 576 -19.12 27.64 -8.89
C ASN A 576 -18.45 28.98 -9.27
N ASP A 577 -18.02 29.79 -8.31
CA ASP A 577 -17.26 31.03 -8.47
C ASP A 577 -15.75 30.74 -8.47
N LEU A 578 -15.28 29.58 -8.00
CA LEU A 578 -13.88 29.14 -8.13
C LEU A 578 -13.69 28.37 -9.44
N GLN A 579 -14.59 27.45 -9.79
CA GLN A 579 -14.76 26.96 -11.16
C GLN A 579 -15.06 28.13 -12.11
N GLY A 580 -15.83 29.13 -11.64
CA GLY A 580 -16.10 30.38 -12.33
C GLY A 580 -14.89 31.29 -12.43
N ASN A 581 -14.00 31.33 -11.43
CA ASN A 581 -12.76 32.10 -11.47
C ASN A 581 -11.69 31.40 -12.30
N VAL A 582 -11.55 30.08 -12.23
CA VAL A 582 -10.74 29.28 -13.16
C VAL A 582 -11.26 29.44 -14.59
N LYS A 583 -12.58 29.40 -14.82
CA LYS A 583 -13.18 29.66 -16.13
C LYS A 583 -13.06 31.13 -16.55
N ASN A 584 -13.11 32.08 -15.62
CA ASN A 584 -12.83 33.50 -15.87
C ASN A 584 -11.35 33.78 -16.07
N GLN A 585 -10.43 32.96 -15.54
CA GLN A 585 -8.98 33.10 -15.69
C GLN A 585 -8.49 32.39 -16.93
N ALA A 586 -9.04 31.22 -17.28
CA ALA A 586 -8.97 30.67 -18.63
C ALA A 586 -9.59 31.64 -19.65
N SER A 587 -10.69 32.32 -19.33
CA SER A 587 -11.28 33.38 -20.17
C SER A 587 -10.47 34.69 -20.17
N VAL A 588 -9.73 35.03 -19.11
CA VAL A 588 -8.83 36.19 -19.06
C VAL A 588 -7.51 35.88 -19.76
N ILE A 589 -7.00 34.66 -19.69
CA ILE A 589 -5.86 34.16 -20.47
C ILE A 589 -6.28 34.09 -21.94
N SER A 590 -7.41 33.45 -22.26
CA SER A 590 -7.98 33.41 -23.62
C SER A 590 -8.28 34.81 -24.18
N SER A 591 -8.81 35.74 -23.39
CA SER A 591 -9.05 37.12 -23.84
C SER A 591 -7.80 38.00 -23.82
N ARG A 592 -6.75 37.68 -23.06
CA ARG A 592 -5.41 38.29 -23.17
C ARG A 592 -4.68 37.78 -24.40
N ILE A 593 -4.64 36.46 -24.63
CA ILE A 593 -4.14 35.84 -25.87
C ILE A 593 -4.93 36.37 -27.06
N SER A 594 -6.26 36.52 -26.95
CA SER A 594 -7.09 37.15 -27.99
C SER A 594 -6.81 38.65 -28.14
N SER A 595 -6.49 39.38 -27.08
CA SER A 595 -6.12 40.81 -27.20
C SER A 595 -4.72 40.99 -27.77
N SER A 596 -3.79 40.06 -27.51
CA SER A 596 -2.50 39.95 -28.19
C SER A 596 -2.67 39.52 -29.66
N LYS A 597 -3.55 38.56 -29.97
CA LYS A 597 -3.93 38.17 -31.34
C LYS A 597 -4.59 39.33 -32.10
N VAL A 598 -5.46 40.11 -31.45
CA VAL A 598 -6.04 41.34 -32.01
C VAL A 598 -4.98 42.43 -32.18
N THR A 599 -4.05 42.58 -31.24
CA THR A 599 -2.94 43.53 -31.35
C THR A 599 -2.02 43.15 -32.51
N LEU A 600 -1.62 41.88 -32.62
CA LEU A 600 -0.82 41.34 -33.70
C LEU A 600 -1.52 41.47 -35.05
N ASN A 601 -2.82 41.14 -35.14
CA ASN A 601 -3.63 41.35 -36.35
C ASN A 601 -3.79 42.83 -36.72
N ASN A 602 -3.85 43.74 -35.74
CA ASN A 602 -3.86 45.18 -35.97
C ASN A 602 -2.49 45.67 -36.47
N SER A 603 -1.38 45.19 -35.89
CA SER A 603 -0.02 45.46 -36.35
C SER A 603 0.20 44.96 -37.78
N PHE A 604 -0.18 43.73 -38.11
CA PHE A 604 -0.16 43.23 -39.50
C PHE A 604 -1.08 44.01 -40.43
N SER A 605 -2.26 44.44 -39.97
CA SER A 605 -3.14 45.33 -40.75
C SER A 605 -2.49 46.69 -41.02
N ALA A 606 -1.77 47.25 -40.04
CA ALA A 606 -1.00 48.49 -40.19
C ALA A 606 0.17 48.29 -41.17
N ILE A 607 1.01 47.28 -40.97
CA ILE A 607 2.10 46.88 -41.88
C ILE A 607 1.59 46.77 -43.34
N ILE A 608 0.45 46.09 -43.56
CA ILE A 608 -0.14 45.94 -44.90
C ILE A 608 -0.67 47.28 -45.47
N LEU A 609 -1.19 48.18 -44.63
CA LEU A 609 -1.67 49.50 -45.06
C LEU A 609 -0.52 50.46 -45.37
N ASP A 610 0.49 50.53 -44.50
CA ASP A 610 1.66 51.38 -44.68
C ASP A 610 2.59 50.83 -45.77
N MET A 611 2.67 49.52 -46.00
CA MET A 611 3.30 48.96 -47.22
C MET A 611 2.59 49.40 -48.51
N ARG A 612 1.25 49.43 -48.53
CA ARG A 612 0.49 49.94 -49.70
C ARG A 612 0.71 51.43 -49.92
N LYS A 613 0.87 52.20 -48.85
CA LYS A 613 1.15 53.64 -48.87
C LYS A 613 2.57 53.92 -49.35
N LEU A 614 3.57 53.19 -48.82
CA LEU A 614 4.96 53.19 -49.26
C LEU A 614 5.10 52.82 -50.74
N ASN A 615 4.41 51.76 -51.19
CA ASN A 615 4.33 51.37 -52.60
C ASN A 615 3.77 52.50 -53.50
N SER A 616 2.78 53.25 -53.01
CA SER A 616 2.23 54.42 -53.73
C SER A 616 3.13 55.67 -53.72
N MET A 617 4.25 55.63 -52.99
CA MET A 617 5.24 56.70 -52.86
C MET A 617 6.59 56.34 -53.52
N LEU A 618 6.74 55.12 -54.05
CA LEU A 618 7.90 54.67 -54.82
C LEU A 618 7.76 55.18 -56.28
N ASP A 619 8.62 56.11 -56.67
CA ASP A 619 8.69 56.61 -58.05
C ASP A 619 9.64 55.71 -58.90
N GLU A 620 9.37 55.57 -60.19
CA GLU A 620 9.90 54.52 -61.09
C GLU A 620 11.40 54.66 -61.47
N GLN A 621 12.24 55.29 -60.64
CA GLN A 621 13.61 55.70 -60.99
C GLN A 621 14.73 55.12 -60.10
N ASP A 622 14.47 54.74 -58.84
CA ASP A 622 15.50 54.24 -57.91
C ASP A 622 15.48 52.69 -57.81
N GLN A 623 16.31 52.05 -58.63
CA GLN A 623 16.42 50.58 -58.73
C GLN A 623 16.73 49.89 -57.38
N ILE A 624 17.52 50.53 -56.51
CA ILE A 624 17.93 49.96 -55.21
C ILE A 624 16.73 49.86 -54.25
N LEU A 625 15.89 50.91 -54.20
CA LEU A 625 14.69 50.93 -53.36
C LEU A 625 13.66 49.90 -53.85
N LEU A 626 13.62 49.61 -55.15
CA LEU A 626 12.80 48.54 -55.73
C LEU A 626 13.28 47.14 -55.33
N ASP A 627 14.60 46.90 -55.30
CA ASP A 627 15.17 45.60 -54.91
C ASP A 627 14.93 45.29 -53.42
N ASP A 628 15.16 46.26 -52.52
CA ASP A 628 14.87 46.10 -51.08
C ASP A 628 13.35 46.02 -50.79
N PHE A 629 12.52 46.82 -51.49
CA PHE A 629 11.06 46.71 -51.38
C PHE A 629 10.55 45.33 -51.81
N GLN A 630 11.13 44.74 -52.87
CA GLN A 630 10.78 43.38 -53.29
C GLN A 630 11.21 42.32 -52.27
N ALA A 631 12.34 42.51 -51.56
CA ALA A 631 12.73 41.64 -50.47
C ALA A 631 11.72 41.68 -49.31
N ILE A 632 11.30 42.88 -48.89
CA ILE A 632 10.27 43.08 -47.84
C ILE A 632 8.93 42.45 -48.25
N VAL A 633 8.52 42.60 -49.51
CA VAL A 633 7.31 41.95 -50.04
C VAL A 633 7.43 40.43 -50.04
N ASN A 634 8.61 39.86 -50.33
CA ASN A 634 8.81 38.41 -50.22
C ASN A 634 8.65 37.93 -48.77
N GLU A 635 9.26 38.65 -47.82
CA GLU A 635 9.22 38.30 -46.39
C GLU A 635 7.81 38.32 -45.82
N LEU A 636 7.01 39.33 -46.18
CA LEU A 636 5.60 39.42 -45.81
C LEU A 636 4.75 38.29 -46.39
N ASN A 637 5.18 37.61 -47.46
CA ASN A 637 4.54 36.39 -47.95
C ASN A 637 4.99 35.14 -47.17
N VAL A 638 6.23 35.08 -46.66
CA VAL A 638 6.68 33.99 -45.76
C VAL A 638 5.89 34.03 -44.46
N ILE A 639 5.89 35.20 -43.79
CA ILE A 639 5.10 35.46 -42.58
C ILE A 639 3.59 35.25 -42.85
N GLY A 640 3.11 35.73 -43.99
CA GLY A 640 1.71 35.55 -44.41
C GLY A 640 1.31 34.07 -44.56
N ASN A 641 2.17 33.23 -45.14
CA ASN A 641 1.93 31.80 -45.24
C ASN A 641 1.91 31.13 -43.85
N LEU A 642 2.89 31.45 -42.99
CA LEU A 642 2.99 30.91 -41.63
C LEU A 642 1.74 31.20 -40.78
N LEU A 643 1.08 32.36 -41.01
CA LEU A 643 -0.11 32.80 -40.29
C LEU A 643 -1.45 32.33 -40.92
N THR A 644 -1.48 32.03 -42.22
CA THR A 644 -2.75 31.72 -42.92
C THR A 644 -2.88 30.27 -43.36
N ASN A 645 -1.78 29.53 -43.38
CA ASN A 645 -1.75 28.13 -43.77
C ASN A 645 -0.68 27.38 -42.97
N PRO A 646 -0.80 27.28 -41.63
CA PRO A 646 -0.09 26.22 -40.90
C PRO A 646 -0.43 24.88 -41.58
N ASP A 647 0.54 23.95 -41.63
CA ASP A 647 0.22 22.58 -42.04
C ASP A 647 -0.91 22.05 -41.14
N HIS A 648 -1.87 21.34 -41.74
CA HIS A 648 -3.06 20.86 -41.04
C HIS A 648 -2.68 19.78 -40.02
N THR A 649 -2.28 20.21 -38.82
CA THR A 649 -2.36 19.39 -37.61
C THR A 649 -3.79 18.88 -37.51
N HIS A 650 -3.94 17.56 -37.54
CA HIS A 650 -5.20 16.87 -37.38
C HIS A 650 -5.74 17.14 -35.96
N PRO A 651 -7.04 16.92 -35.68
CA PRO A 651 -7.53 16.90 -34.30
C PRO A 651 -6.74 15.90 -33.44
N ASP A 652 -6.27 14.81 -34.05
CA ASP A 652 -5.41 13.78 -33.45
C ASP A 652 -3.98 14.26 -33.14
N ASP A 653 -3.54 15.43 -33.61
CA ASP A 653 -2.25 16.06 -33.24
C ASP A 653 -2.39 17.01 -32.02
N ILE A 654 -3.62 17.30 -31.58
CA ILE A 654 -3.89 18.16 -30.40
C ILE A 654 -3.75 17.38 -29.10
N TYR A 655 -3.98 16.05 -29.14
CA TYR A 655 -3.85 15.14 -27.99
C TYR A 655 -2.96 13.94 -28.37
N ALA A 656 -1.80 13.80 -27.73
CA ALA A 656 -0.83 12.75 -28.04
C ALA A 656 -0.42 11.96 -26.78
N ASP A 657 -0.75 10.67 -26.74
CA ASP A 657 -0.13 9.72 -25.80
C ASP A 657 1.31 9.42 -26.28
N VAL A 658 2.30 9.97 -25.57
CA VAL A 658 3.73 9.75 -25.85
C VAL A 658 4.33 8.62 -25.02
N SER A 659 3.50 7.81 -24.34
CA SER A 659 3.96 6.74 -23.45
C SER A 659 4.80 5.68 -24.14
N ASP A 660 4.50 5.32 -25.39
CA ASP A 660 5.31 4.32 -26.13
C ASP A 660 6.61 4.92 -26.70
N GLU A 661 6.72 6.25 -26.77
CA GLU A 661 7.93 6.98 -27.19
C GLU A 661 8.93 7.22 -26.05
N ASP A 662 8.62 6.77 -24.82
CA ASP A 662 9.39 6.99 -23.59
C ASP A 662 10.91 6.79 -23.74
N GLN A 663 11.67 7.79 -23.30
CA GLN A 663 13.12 7.70 -23.17
C GLN A 663 13.55 7.49 -21.72
N LEU A 664 14.74 6.91 -21.51
CA LEU A 664 15.30 6.70 -20.16
C LEU A 664 15.53 8.01 -19.39
N THR A 665 15.55 9.15 -20.08
CA THR A 665 15.66 10.51 -19.52
C THR A 665 14.34 11.11 -19.04
N ASP A 666 13.20 10.57 -19.48
CA ASP A 666 11.89 11.16 -19.22
C ASP A 666 11.47 10.88 -17.78
N THR A 667 10.91 11.87 -17.08
CA THR A 667 10.57 11.77 -15.65
C THR A 667 9.10 12.04 -15.32
N THR A 668 8.22 12.17 -16.30
CA THR A 668 6.79 12.51 -16.07
C THR A 668 5.90 11.26 -16.16
N GLY A 669 4.93 11.10 -15.27
CA GLY A 669 3.89 10.06 -15.34
C GLY A 669 4.40 8.62 -15.20
N LYS A 670 5.49 8.41 -14.45
CA LYS A 670 6.36 7.24 -14.67
C LYS A 670 6.84 6.55 -13.40
N VAL A 671 6.85 5.22 -13.45
CA VAL A 671 7.39 4.32 -12.42
C VAL A 671 8.49 3.46 -13.04
N MET A 672 9.73 3.62 -12.57
CA MET A 672 10.92 3.10 -13.24
C MET A 672 11.87 2.36 -12.29
N ASN A 673 12.44 1.24 -12.73
CA ASN A 673 13.44 0.45 -11.97
C ASN A 673 13.00 -0.01 -10.56
N CYS A 674 11.69 0.01 -10.26
CA CYS A 674 11.14 -0.33 -8.95
C CYS A 674 10.97 -1.85 -8.77
N ILE A 675 11.03 -2.32 -7.52
CA ILE A 675 10.99 -3.76 -7.20
C ILE A 675 9.93 -4.04 -6.13
N ASN A 676 8.96 -4.91 -6.45
CA ASN A 676 8.07 -5.49 -5.43
C ASN A 676 8.54 -6.90 -5.03
N ASN A 677 8.82 -7.06 -3.75
CA ASN A 677 9.01 -8.35 -3.07
C ASN A 677 7.84 -8.66 -2.10
N GLY A 678 6.97 -7.67 -1.83
CA GLY A 678 5.84 -7.80 -0.91
C GLY A 678 4.70 -8.63 -1.47
N LYS A 679 3.98 -9.32 -0.59
CA LYS A 679 2.74 -10.05 -0.92
C LYS A 679 1.59 -9.05 -1.06
N ILE A 680 0.80 -9.17 -2.12
CA ILE A 680 -0.29 -8.24 -2.46
C ILE A 680 -1.62 -8.99 -2.48
N ASN A 681 -2.62 -8.46 -1.77
CA ASN A 681 -3.98 -9.00 -1.76
C ASN A 681 -4.97 -7.86 -2.05
N GLY A 682 -5.72 -7.94 -3.13
CA GLY A 682 -6.86 -7.06 -3.40
C GLY A 682 -8.12 -7.87 -3.71
N ASP A 683 -9.23 -7.20 -3.91
CA ASP A 683 -10.40 -7.86 -4.50
C ASP A 683 -10.36 -7.68 -6.03
N LEU A 684 -10.23 -6.44 -6.52
CA LEU A 684 -10.22 -6.03 -7.93
C LEU A 684 -8.97 -5.18 -8.25
N ASP A 685 -8.53 -5.14 -9.52
CA ASP A 685 -7.42 -4.32 -10.04
C ASP A 685 -6.13 -4.47 -9.24
N VAL A 686 -5.55 -5.68 -9.30
CA VAL A 686 -4.45 -6.10 -8.43
C VAL A 686 -3.20 -6.39 -9.25
N GLY A 687 -2.12 -5.62 -9.04
CA GLY A 687 -0.90 -5.73 -9.83
C GLY A 687 0.39 -5.78 -9.02
N GLY A 688 1.42 -6.46 -9.55
CA GLY A 688 2.73 -6.54 -8.89
C GLY A 688 3.46 -5.20 -8.71
N ILE A 689 3.13 -4.17 -9.50
CA ILE A 689 3.73 -2.84 -9.47
C ILE A 689 2.65 -1.75 -9.38
N ALA A 690 1.60 -1.80 -10.21
CA ALA A 690 0.47 -0.88 -10.22
C ALA A 690 -0.87 -1.63 -10.15
N GLY A 691 -1.85 -1.13 -9.40
CA GLY A 691 -3.21 -1.69 -9.41
C GLY A 691 -3.90 -1.41 -10.75
N SER A 692 -4.04 -0.12 -11.11
CA SER A 692 -4.52 0.31 -12.42
C SER A 692 -3.69 1.44 -13.05
N LEU A 693 -3.75 1.54 -14.39
CA LEU A 693 -3.27 2.66 -15.20
C LEU A 693 -4.50 3.30 -15.88
N SER A 694 -5.00 4.42 -15.35
CA SER A 694 -6.32 4.99 -15.68
C SER A 694 -6.45 6.47 -15.28
N ARG A 695 -7.37 7.22 -15.92
CA ARG A 695 -7.83 8.55 -15.43
C ARG A 695 -8.96 8.36 -14.41
N GLU A 696 -9.00 9.11 -13.31
CA GLU A 696 -10.21 9.22 -12.46
C GLU A 696 -11.13 10.35 -12.95
N ASN A 697 -12.41 10.05 -13.18
CA ASN A 697 -13.38 10.93 -13.85
C ASN A 697 -13.72 12.21 -13.04
N THR A 698 -12.95 13.28 -13.22
CA THR A 698 -13.35 14.66 -12.84
C THR A 698 -12.94 15.74 -13.86
N LEU A 699 -11.91 15.50 -14.66
CA LEU A 699 -11.52 16.30 -15.83
C LEU A 699 -11.11 15.36 -16.96
N ASP A 700 -11.86 15.34 -18.04
CA ASP A 700 -11.47 14.65 -19.27
C ASP A 700 -11.01 15.68 -20.31
N PRO A 701 -9.72 15.77 -20.66
CA PRO A 701 -9.23 16.79 -21.58
C PRO A 701 -9.93 16.76 -22.94
N GLU A 702 -10.26 15.55 -23.41
CA GLU A 702 -10.92 15.30 -24.69
C GLU A 702 -12.40 15.72 -24.70
N GLY A 703 -13.06 15.77 -23.53
CA GLY A 703 -14.49 16.06 -23.38
C GLY A 703 -14.86 17.39 -22.73
N ASP A 704 -14.04 17.91 -21.81
CA ASP A 704 -14.30 19.15 -21.06
C ASP A 704 -13.75 20.41 -21.76
N PHE A 705 -12.72 20.27 -22.61
CA PHE A 705 -12.23 21.35 -23.47
C PHE A 705 -12.97 21.34 -24.81
N ASP A 706 -14.20 21.86 -24.78
CA ASP A 706 -15.05 22.12 -25.97
C ASP A 706 -14.42 23.22 -26.85
N LEU A 707 -13.44 22.82 -27.66
CA LEU A 707 -12.59 23.66 -28.50
C LEU A 707 -13.14 23.84 -29.92
N GLU A 708 -14.20 23.13 -30.31
CA GLU A 708 -14.77 23.19 -31.67
C GLU A 708 -15.26 24.59 -32.07
N ASP A 709 -15.69 25.41 -31.10
CA ASP A 709 -16.25 26.75 -31.32
C ASP A 709 -15.20 27.89 -31.26
N TYR A 710 -13.89 27.56 -31.09
CA TYR A 710 -12.80 28.54 -30.98
C TYR A 710 -11.70 28.35 -32.04
N ASP A 711 -11.65 29.28 -33.00
CA ASP A 711 -10.62 29.39 -34.06
C ASP A 711 -9.24 29.83 -33.49
N LEU A 712 -8.65 28.93 -32.69
CA LEU A 712 -7.36 29.05 -32.01
C LEU A 712 -6.22 28.65 -32.94
N SER A 713 -6.04 29.46 -34.00
CA SER A 713 -4.96 29.36 -35.00
C SER A 713 -3.53 29.61 -34.46
N LEU A 714 -3.16 29.01 -33.32
CA LEU A 714 -1.84 28.96 -32.71
C LEU A 714 -1.70 27.59 -32.04
N ASN A 715 -1.05 26.65 -32.73
CA ASN A 715 -1.09 25.23 -32.40
C ASN A 715 -0.51 24.94 -31.00
N PHE A 716 -1.32 24.27 -30.17
CA PHE A 716 -0.93 23.66 -28.91
C PHE A 716 -1.16 22.15 -29.02
N SER A 717 -0.32 21.36 -28.35
CA SER A 717 -0.44 19.91 -28.27
C SER A 717 -0.34 19.47 -26.82
N TYR A 718 -1.36 18.80 -26.34
CA TYR A 718 -1.43 18.17 -25.03
C TYR A 718 -0.76 16.80 -25.10
N ARG A 719 0.30 16.59 -24.30
CA ARG A 719 1.00 15.31 -24.21
C ARG A 719 0.65 14.62 -22.90
N GLU A 720 0.17 13.38 -23.01
CA GLU A 720 0.04 12.46 -21.87
C GLU A 720 1.21 11.46 -21.87
N ARG A 721 1.73 11.17 -20.68
CA ARG A 721 2.69 10.08 -20.45
C ARG A 721 2.25 9.26 -19.24
N LEU A 722 2.23 7.94 -19.38
CA LEU A 722 1.87 6.99 -18.34
C LEU A 722 2.66 5.69 -18.52
N VAL A 723 3.78 5.53 -17.79
CA VAL A 723 4.80 4.52 -18.12
C VAL A 723 5.24 3.70 -16.92
N ILE A 724 5.28 2.37 -17.08
CA ILE A 724 6.00 1.46 -16.17
C ILE A 724 7.19 0.85 -16.92
N ARG A 725 8.42 1.09 -16.44
CA ARG A 725 9.65 0.68 -17.14
C ARG A 725 10.69 -0.01 -16.26
N GLN A 726 11.25 -1.13 -16.72
CA GLN A 726 12.31 -1.87 -16.02
C GLN A 726 11.94 -2.37 -14.60
N CYS A 727 10.66 -2.33 -14.25
CA CYS A 727 10.14 -2.71 -12.93
C CYS A 727 10.02 -4.23 -12.78
N LYS A 728 10.17 -4.72 -11.54
CA LYS A 728 10.33 -6.16 -11.25
C LYS A 728 9.42 -6.63 -10.11
N ASN A 729 8.64 -7.67 -10.36
CA ASN A 729 7.82 -8.31 -9.33
C ASN A 729 8.31 -9.73 -9.01
N TYR A 730 8.70 -9.91 -7.75
CA TYR A 730 8.98 -11.20 -7.11
C TYR A 730 7.90 -11.58 -6.09
N GLY A 731 7.05 -10.62 -5.69
CA GLY A 731 5.97 -10.82 -4.73
C GLY A 731 4.77 -11.57 -5.31
N ASN A 732 4.09 -12.34 -4.44
CA ASN A 732 2.86 -13.03 -4.82
C ASN A 732 1.68 -12.04 -4.90
N VAL A 733 0.91 -12.13 -5.98
CA VAL A 733 -0.22 -11.24 -6.28
C VAL A 733 -1.53 -12.04 -6.23
N THR A 734 -2.47 -11.63 -5.39
CA THR A 734 -3.74 -12.33 -5.18
C THR A 734 -4.94 -11.38 -5.35
N GLY A 735 -5.77 -11.60 -6.36
CA GLY A 735 -7.07 -10.94 -6.53
C GLY A 735 -8.24 -11.89 -6.25
N LYS A 736 -9.41 -11.35 -5.87
CA LYS A 736 -10.61 -12.16 -5.59
C LYS A 736 -11.65 -12.10 -6.72
N THR A 737 -11.61 -11.06 -7.53
CA THR A 737 -12.39 -10.91 -8.76
C THR A 737 -11.44 -10.85 -9.97
N ASP A 738 -11.73 -9.99 -10.94
CA ASP A 738 -11.05 -9.92 -12.23
C ASP A 738 -9.76 -9.06 -12.16
N TYR A 739 -9.03 -8.98 -13.27
CA TYR A 739 -7.92 -8.05 -13.51
C TYR A 739 -6.75 -8.20 -12.51
N VAL A 740 -6.07 -9.34 -12.59
CA VAL A 740 -4.89 -9.65 -11.76
C VAL A 740 -3.65 -9.83 -12.62
N GLY A 741 -2.62 -9.02 -12.39
CA GLY A 741 -1.39 -9.06 -13.19
C GLY A 741 -0.10 -9.04 -12.40
N GLY A 742 0.97 -9.55 -13.00
CA GLY A 742 2.29 -9.56 -12.38
C GLY A 742 3.00 -8.21 -12.33
N ILE A 743 2.53 -7.22 -13.09
CA ILE A 743 2.99 -5.83 -13.10
C ILE A 743 1.81 -4.87 -12.93
N ALA A 744 0.75 -5.00 -13.75
CA ALA A 744 -0.46 -4.16 -13.70
C ALA A 744 -1.73 -5.01 -13.58
N GLY A 745 -2.69 -4.63 -12.74
CA GLY A 745 -4.00 -5.29 -12.69
C GLY A 745 -4.83 -4.95 -13.94
N GLU A 746 -5.23 -3.68 -14.02
CA GLU A 746 -5.92 -3.07 -15.16
C GLU A 746 -4.99 -2.05 -15.87
N MET A 747 -4.98 -2.04 -17.20
CA MET A 747 -4.23 -1.06 -17.98
C MET A 747 -5.13 -0.49 -19.08
N ASN A 748 -5.75 0.65 -18.81
CA ASN A 748 -6.63 1.36 -19.75
C ASN A 748 -5.86 2.36 -20.64
N LEU A 749 -4.71 2.87 -20.16
CA LEU A 749 -3.85 3.84 -20.84
C LEU A 749 -2.36 3.50 -20.64
N GLY A 750 -1.48 4.19 -21.36
CA GLY A 750 -0.04 4.17 -21.11
C GLY A 750 0.72 3.00 -21.72
N SER A 751 1.93 2.71 -21.22
CA SER A 751 2.82 1.66 -21.74
C SER A 751 3.61 0.91 -20.66
N ILE A 752 3.77 -0.41 -20.83
CA ILE A 752 4.62 -1.27 -19.98
C ILE A 752 5.82 -1.76 -20.78
N MET A 753 7.03 -1.46 -20.31
CA MET A 753 8.29 -1.71 -21.02
C MET A 753 9.31 -2.44 -20.17
N GLU A 754 10.03 -3.41 -20.74
CA GLU A 754 11.25 -3.99 -20.14
C GLU A 754 11.04 -4.59 -18.72
N CYS A 755 9.78 -4.89 -18.36
CA CYS A 755 9.41 -5.31 -17.01
C CYS A 755 9.52 -6.83 -16.84
N LEU A 756 9.74 -7.28 -15.61
CA LEU A 756 9.87 -8.70 -15.27
C LEU A 756 8.93 -9.08 -14.12
N SER A 757 8.08 -10.10 -14.30
CA SER A 757 7.36 -10.72 -13.19
C SER A 757 7.75 -12.19 -13.03
N SER A 758 7.72 -12.66 -11.77
CA SER A 758 8.09 -14.03 -11.39
C SER A 758 7.41 -14.55 -10.13
N GLY A 759 6.59 -13.74 -9.44
CA GLY A 759 5.78 -14.20 -8.32
C GLY A 759 4.67 -15.18 -8.74
N GLN A 760 4.03 -15.82 -7.76
CA GLN A 760 2.77 -16.54 -7.98
C GLN A 760 1.63 -15.53 -8.14
N ILE A 761 0.85 -15.66 -9.21
CA ILE A 761 -0.27 -14.78 -9.53
C ILE A 761 -1.55 -15.61 -9.50
N THR A 762 -2.50 -15.21 -8.65
CA THR A 762 -3.73 -15.97 -8.39
C THR A 762 -4.94 -15.05 -8.41
N GLY A 763 -5.91 -15.36 -9.27
CA GLY A 763 -7.25 -14.77 -9.23
C GLY A 763 -8.32 -15.83 -8.99
N SER A 764 -9.50 -15.40 -8.55
CA SER A 764 -10.74 -16.19 -8.65
C SER A 764 -11.74 -15.66 -9.69
N GLY A 765 -11.44 -14.53 -10.34
CA GLY A 765 -12.14 -14.06 -11.54
C GLY A 765 -11.40 -14.36 -12.85
N ALA A 766 -11.62 -13.49 -13.82
CA ALA A 766 -11.08 -13.53 -15.17
C ALA A 766 -9.87 -12.61 -15.38
N MET A 767 -9.20 -12.77 -16.53
CA MET A 767 -8.16 -11.88 -17.03
C MET A 767 -6.95 -11.81 -16.09
N ILE A 768 -6.22 -12.93 -16.06
CA ILE A 768 -5.04 -13.16 -15.23
C ILE A 768 -3.80 -13.16 -16.13
N GLY A 769 -2.82 -12.29 -15.86
CA GLY A 769 -1.64 -12.15 -16.72
C GLY A 769 -0.30 -12.16 -15.98
N GLY A 770 0.73 -12.74 -16.59
CA GLY A 770 2.09 -12.64 -16.05
C GLY A 770 2.65 -11.21 -16.00
N ILE A 771 2.19 -10.31 -16.89
CA ILE A 771 2.49 -8.87 -16.86
C ILE A 771 1.22 -8.06 -16.53
N ALA A 772 0.16 -8.18 -17.34
CA ALA A 772 -1.07 -7.38 -17.16
C ALA A 772 -2.32 -8.26 -17.07
N GLY A 773 -3.23 -8.01 -16.13
CA GLY A 773 -4.52 -8.70 -16.09
C GLY A 773 -5.36 -8.39 -17.33
N TYR A 774 -5.75 -7.12 -17.45
CA TYR A 774 -6.31 -6.52 -18.66
C TYR A 774 -5.37 -5.42 -19.20
N SER A 775 -5.24 -5.33 -20.52
CA SER A 775 -4.55 -4.23 -21.19
C SER A 775 -5.23 -3.85 -22.51
N SER A 776 -5.71 -2.61 -22.61
CA SER A 776 -6.20 -1.99 -23.85
C SER A 776 -5.07 -1.42 -24.72
N SER A 777 -3.87 -1.27 -24.17
CA SER A 777 -2.73 -0.54 -24.76
C SER A 777 -1.50 -1.44 -24.98
N THR A 778 -0.28 -0.89 -24.88
CA THR A 778 0.99 -1.50 -25.31
C THR A 778 1.82 -2.11 -24.17
N ILE A 779 2.11 -3.40 -24.30
CA ILE A 779 3.12 -4.12 -23.51
C ILE A 779 4.27 -4.52 -24.44
N ARG A 780 5.49 -4.06 -24.14
CA ARG A 780 6.67 -4.43 -24.95
C ARG A 780 7.91 -4.85 -24.17
N SER A 781 8.72 -5.68 -24.82
CA SER A 781 10.03 -6.14 -24.33
C SER A 781 10.02 -6.73 -22.91
N SER A 782 8.87 -7.24 -22.46
CA SER A 782 8.63 -7.62 -21.07
C SER A 782 8.61 -9.14 -20.89
N SER A 783 8.96 -9.61 -19.70
CA SER A 783 9.25 -11.01 -19.40
C SER A 783 8.41 -11.56 -18.25
N ALA A 784 7.87 -12.76 -18.40
CA ALA A 784 7.12 -13.45 -17.34
C ALA A 784 7.70 -14.84 -17.06
N LYS A 785 8.03 -15.09 -15.79
CA LYS A 785 8.40 -16.41 -15.25
C LYS A 785 7.45 -16.82 -14.11
N CYS A 786 6.15 -16.77 -14.34
CA CYS A 786 5.12 -16.83 -13.30
C CYS A 786 4.42 -18.18 -13.17
N SER A 787 4.06 -18.54 -11.94
CA SER A 787 3.02 -19.55 -11.67
C SER A 787 1.66 -18.87 -11.67
N LEU A 788 0.75 -19.29 -12.55
CA LEU A 788 -0.55 -18.65 -12.78
C LEU A 788 -1.70 -19.55 -12.29
N LYS A 789 -2.75 -18.92 -11.75
CA LYS A 789 -3.96 -19.59 -11.29
C LYS A 789 -5.19 -18.70 -11.49
N GLY A 790 -6.24 -19.22 -12.13
CA GLY A 790 -7.48 -18.47 -12.37
C GLY A 790 -8.65 -19.35 -12.83
N ASP A 791 -9.66 -18.72 -13.42
CA ASP A 791 -10.78 -19.39 -14.10
C ASP A 791 -10.74 -19.14 -15.62
N TYR A 792 -10.84 -17.88 -16.04
CA TYR A 792 -11.03 -17.47 -17.44
C TYR A 792 -9.96 -16.47 -17.91
N GLN A 793 -9.55 -16.54 -19.18
CA GLN A 793 -8.60 -15.60 -19.81
C GLN A 793 -7.27 -15.52 -19.04
N ILE A 794 -6.47 -16.58 -19.11
CA ILE A 794 -5.15 -16.66 -18.45
C ILE A 794 -4.04 -16.59 -19.50
N GLY A 795 -3.19 -15.57 -19.40
CA GLY A 795 -2.11 -15.30 -20.33
C GLY A 795 -0.74 -15.24 -19.68
N GLY A 796 0.28 -15.80 -20.33
CA GLY A 796 1.66 -15.68 -19.83
C GLY A 796 2.17 -14.24 -19.79
N ILE A 797 1.72 -13.36 -20.69
CA ILE A 797 1.97 -11.92 -20.66
C ILE A 797 0.70 -11.17 -20.26
N ALA A 798 -0.42 -11.35 -20.97
CA ALA A 798 -1.66 -10.61 -20.72
C ALA A 798 -2.90 -11.51 -20.64
N GLY A 799 -3.73 -11.37 -19.61
CA GLY A 799 -5.01 -12.10 -19.54
C GLY A 799 -5.91 -11.76 -20.73
N TYR A 800 -6.10 -10.45 -20.94
CA TYR A 800 -6.55 -9.84 -22.19
C TYR A 800 -5.58 -8.73 -22.61
N GLY A 801 -5.26 -8.62 -23.90
CA GLY A 801 -4.31 -7.60 -24.40
C GLY A 801 -4.60 -7.10 -25.82
N THR A 802 -4.35 -5.82 -26.07
CA THR A 802 -4.37 -5.22 -27.43
C THR A 802 -3.00 -5.32 -28.10
N ASN A 803 -1.98 -4.59 -27.63
CA ASN A 803 -0.67 -4.54 -28.29
C ASN A 803 0.38 -5.26 -27.43
N ILE A 804 0.97 -6.33 -27.97
CA ILE A 804 1.99 -7.13 -27.26
C ILE A 804 3.15 -7.42 -28.22
N SER A 805 4.35 -6.91 -27.89
CA SER A 805 5.53 -7.10 -28.76
C SER A 805 6.84 -7.43 -28.04
N ASN A 806 7.65 -8.29 -28.66
CA ASN A 806 9.00 -8.65 -28.18
C ASN A 806 9.03 -9.24 -26.75
N CYS A 807 7.92 -9.81 -26.27
CA CYS A 807 7.79 -10.33 -24.90
C CYS A 807 8.18 -11.82 -24.80
N TYR A 808 8.75 -12.20 -23.66
CA TYR A 808 9.24 -13.56 -23.36
C TYR A 808 8.46 -14.22 -22.21
N SER A 809 8.07 -15.48 -22.37
CA SER A 809 7.21 -16.16 -21.39
C SER A 809 7.63 -17.59 -21.08
N MET A 810 7.70 -17.92 -19.80
CA MET A 810 7.82 -19.26 -19.27
C MET A 810 6.85 -19.35 -18.09
N VAL A 811 5.67 -19.94 -18.29
CA VAL A 811 4.61 -19.92 -17.27
C VAL A 811 3.99 -21.29 -17.04
N GLN A 812 3.65 -21.56 -15.79
CA GLN A 812 2.87 -22.74 -15.40
C GLN A 812 1.46 -22.32 -15.00
N ILE A 813 0.47 -22.61 -15.85
CA ILE A 813 -0.95 -22.42 -15.52
C ILE A 813 -1.41 -23.64 -14.70
N SER A 814 -1.58 -23.45 -13.40
CA SER A 814 -1.96 -24.49 -12.43
C SER A 814 -3.46 -24.77 -12.37
N GLN A 815 -4.28 -23.78 -12.74
CA GLN A 815 -5.74 -23.87 -12.83
C GLN A 815 -6.24 -22.84 -13.84
N GLY A 816 -7.18 -23.26 -14.69
CA GLY A 816 -7.91 -22.43 -15.66
C GLY A 816 -8.84 -23.31 -16.50
N ASN A 817 -9.96 -22.76 -16.97
CA ASN A 817 -11.00 -23.50 -17.69
C ASN A 817 -11.09 -23.14 -19.18
N TYR A 818 -11.01 -21.86 -19.55
CA TYR A 818 -11.13 -21.40 -20.95
C TYR A 818 -10.20 -20.22 -21.24
N ASN A 819 -9.86 -20.02 -22.51
CA ASN A 819 -9.01 -18.92 -23.00
C ASN A 819 -7.66 -18.87 -22.29
N LEU A 820 -6.85 -19.92 -22.51
CA LEU A 820 -5.55 -20.13 -21.88
C LEU A 820 -4.44 -20.01 -22.94
N GLY A 821 -3.40 -19.23 -22.66
CA GLY A 821 -2.26 -19.11 -23.57
C GLY A 821 -0.96 -18.66 -22.91
N SER A 822 0.17 -19.14 -23.42
CA SER A 822 1.50 -18.80 -22.90
C SER A 822 1.95 -17.38 -23.26
N ILE A 823 1.27 -16.67 -24.17
CA ILE A 823 1.42 -15.21 -24.36
C ILE A 823 0.16 -14.47 -23.90
N ALA A 824 -1.03 -14.85 -24.37
CA ALA A 824 -2.26 -14.18 -23.95
C ALA A 824 -3.45 -15.14 -23.79
N GLY A 825 -4.35 -14.85 -22.85
CA GLY A 825 -5.60 -15.61 -22.69
C GLY A 825 -6.56 -15.35 -23.85
N ASN A 826 -6.74 -14.07 -24.18
CA ASN A 826 -7.40 -13.60 -25.41
C ASN A 826 -6.78 -12.24 -25.82
N VAL A 827 -7.11 -11.74 -27.02
CA VAL A 827 -6.64 -10.44 -27.53
C VAL A 827 -7.77 -9.68 -28.24
N SER A 828 -7.61 -8.37 -28.41
CA SER A 828 -8.56 -7.57 -29.21
C SER A 828 -8.56 -7.97 -30.70
N SER A 829 -9.62 -7.62 -31.43
CA SER A 829 -9.78 -7.95 -32.86
C SER A 829 -8.84 -7.16 -33.80
N ASP A 830 -8.35 -6.02 -33.32
CA ASP A 830 -7.37 -5.11 -33.96
C ASP A 830 -5.94 -5.26 -33.39
N ALA A 831 -5.75 -6.18 -32.44
CA ALA A 831 -4.51 -6.39 -31.67
C ALA A 831 -3.22 -6.51 -32.51
N VAL A 832 -2.26 -5.61 -32.27
CA VAL A 832 -0.91 -5.66 -32.87
C VAL A 832 0.00 -6.56 -32.04
N ILE A 833 -0.11 -7.86 -32.30
CA ILE A 833 0.75 -8.90 -31.71
C ILE A 833 1.92 -9.23 -32.65
N SER A 834 3.17 -9.14 -32.18
CA SER A 834 4.37 -9.47 -32.97
C SER A 834 5.56 -9.94 -32.10
N SER A 835 6.40 -10.83 -32.64
CA SER A 835 7.71 -11.20 -32.04
C SER A 835 7.70 -11.68 -30.57
N ASN A 836 6.60 -12.27 -30.07
CA ASN A 836 6.56 -12.81 -28.72
C ASN A 836 6.88 -14.31 -28.71
N TYR A 837 7.66 -14.75 -27.72
CA TYR A 837 8.22 -16.09 -27.64
C TYR A 837 7.95 -16.76 -26.29
N PHE A 838 7.74 -18.07 -26.29
CA PHE A 838 7.52 -18.83 -25.06
C PHE A 838 8.11 -20.24 -25.09
N VAL A 839 8.43 -20.77 -23.91
CA VAL A 839 9.05 -22.10 -23.77
C VAL A 839 8.06 -23.23 -24.09
N GLU A 840 8.48 -24.18 -24.92
CA GLU A 840 7.72 -25.39 -25.26
C GLU A 840 7.41 -26.29 -24.05
N GLY A 841 6.29 -27.02 -24.15
CA GLY A 841 5.77 -27.92 -23.11
C GLY A 841 4.63 -27.32 -22.27
N GLY A 842 4.44 -26.00 -22.31
CA GLY A 842 3.28 -25.31 -21.74
C GLY A 842 2.06 -25.28 -22.67
N PHE A 843 1.17 -24.30 -22.44
CA PHE A 843 0.04 -24.02 -23.32
C PHE A 843 0.51 -23.39 -24.64
N ALA A 844 -0.37 -23.37 -25.65
CA ALA A 844 -0.12 -22.69 -26.92
C ALA A 844 -0.17 -21.15 -26.76
N GLY A 845 0.22 -20.39 -27.79
CA GLY A 845 0.48 -18.96 -27.68
C GLY A 845 -0.71 -18.09 -27.19
N ILE A 846 -1.83 -18.11 -27.89
CA ILE A 846 -3.02 -17.28 -27.63
C ILE A 846 -4.28 -18.12 -27.85
N ASP A 847 -5.16 -18.17 -26.84
CA ASP A 847 -6.41 -18.96 -26.85
C ASP A 847 -6.25 -20.38 -27.44
N GLY A 848 -5.29 -21.15 -26.91
CA GLY A 848 -5.00 -22.50 -27.40
C GLY A 848 -4.35 -22.60 -28.79
N VAL A 849 -3.99 -21.49 -29.45
CA VAL A 849 -3.36 -21.47 -30.79
C VAL A 849 -2.00 -20.76 -30.78
N SER A 850 -1.00 -21.36 -31.43
CA SER A 850 0.34 -20.76 -31.61
C SER A 850 0.48 -20.14 -33.00
N TYR A 851 1.02 -18.93 -33.07
CA TYR A 851 1.12 -18.14 -34.29
C TYR A 851 2.57 -17.72 -34.56
N GLY A 852 3.19 -18.29 -35.60
CA GLY A 852 4.57 -17.95 -35.97
C GLY A 852 4.78 -16.46 -36.21
N GLY A 853 5.84 -15.88 -35.65
CA GLY A 853 6.11 -14.44 -35.69
C GLY A 853 5.17 -13.54 -34.87
N LYS A 854 4.19 -14.09 -34.15
CA LYS A 854 3.28 -13.36 -33.24
C LYS A 854 3.36 -13.84 -31.80
N ALA A 855 3.11 -15.13 -31.60
CA ALA A 855 3.14 -15.83 -30.32
C ALA A 855 3.66 -17.24 -30.58
N GLN A 856 4.98 -17.38 -30.55
CA GLN A 856 5.72 -18.51 -31.11
C GLN A 856 6.37 -19.37 -30.02
N PRO A 857 6.12 -20.69 -30.00
CA PRO A 857 6.86 -21.61 -29.16
C PRO A 857 8.33 -21.70 -29.61
N LEU A 858 9.24 -21.84 -28.64
CA LEU A 858 10.66 -22.16 -28.83
C LEU A 858 11.03 -23.32 -27.90
N SER A 859 11.96 -24.17 -28.33
CA SER A 859 12.60 -25.11 -27.41
C SER A 859 13.33 -24.34 -26.30
N TYR A 860 13.59 -24.94 -25.13
CA TYR A 860 14.33 -24.25 -24.07
C TYR A 860 15.75 -23.84 -24.53
N GLU A 861 16.40 -24.62 -25.39
CA GLU A 861 17.71 -24.27 -25.96
C GLU A 861 17.64 -23.05 -26.90
N ASP A 862 16.63 -22.97 -27.77
CA ASP A 862 16.40 -21.81 -28.66
C ASP A 862 15.93 -20.58 -27.87
N PHE A 863 15.09 -20.77 -26.84
CA PHE A 863 14.59 -19.70 -25.98
C PHE A 863 15.75 -19.05 -25.22
N MET A 864 16.61 -19.84 -24.56
CA MET A 864 17.81 -19.33 -23.86
C MET A 864 18.88 -18.76 -24.79
N ALA A 865 18.78 -18.97 -26.11
CA ALA A 865 19.62 -18.32 -27.12
C ALA A 865 19.05 -16.98 -27.63
N SER A 866 17.91 -16.53 -27.12
CA SER A 866 17.28 -15.25 -27.50
C SER A 866 18.07 -14.05 -26.94
N PRO A 867 18.15 -12.93 -27.68
CA PRO A 867 18.79 -11.72 -27.19
C PRO A 867 17.99 -11.09 -26.03
N ASP A 868 18.72 -10.43 -25.13
CA ASP A 868 18.18 -9.60 -24.03
C ASP A 868 17.28 -10.34 -23.03
N LEU A 869 17.39 -11.68 -22.97
CA LEU A 869 16.62 -12.53 -22.05
C LEU A 869 17.13 -12.40 -20.58
N PRO A 870 16.25 -12.10 -19.60
CA PRO A 870 16.64 -11.99 -18.18
C PRO A 870 17.23 -13.26 -17.54
N ASP A 871 18.22 -13.10 -16.67
CA ASP A 871 18.95 -14.19 -15.99
C ASP A 871 18.08 -15.20 -15.20
N ILE A 872 16.85 -14.83 -14.86
CA ILE A 872 15.92 -15.66 -14.07
C ILE A 872 15.50 -16.95 -14.80
N PHE A 873 15.58 -16.97 -16.14
CA PHE A 873 15.25 -18.14 -16.96
C PHE A 873 16.39 -19.19 -17.00
N ASN A 874 17.62 -18.83 -16.61
CA ASN A 874 18.78 -19.75 -16.55
C ASN A 874 18.63 -20.88 -15.51
N ASN A 875 17.81 -20.66 -14.47
CA ASN A 875 17.80 -21.46 -13.25
C ASN A 875 16.37 -21.86 -12.88
N ILE A 876 16.19 -23.08 -12.38
CA ILE A 876 14.95 -23.54 -11.76
C ILE A 876 15.11 -23.54 -10.24
N TYR A 877 14.10 -23.06 -9.52
CA TYR A 877 14.12 -22.93 -8.06
C TYR A 877 13.06 -23.81 -7.38
N LEU A 878 13.51 -24.69 -6.49
CA LEU A 878 12.65 -25.37 -5.51
C LEU A 878 12.75 -24.65 -4.17
N THR A 879 11.68 -23.97 -3.77
CA THR A 879 11.58 -23.18 -2.54
C THR A 879 10.80 -23.95 -1.49
N PHE A 880 11.46 -24.31 -0.39
CA PHE A 880 10.84 -25.02 0.73
C PHE A 880 10.43 -24.02 1.81
N THR A 881 9.16 -23.98 2.19
CA THR A 881 8.57 -22.96 3.08
C THR A 881 7.88 -23.57 4.31
N ALA A 882 7.90 -22.87 5.44
CA ALA A 882 7.19 -23.27 6.65
C ALA A 882 6.65 -22.04 7.37
N ASP A 883 5.35 -22.02 7.69
CA ASP A 883 4.64 -20.84 8.23
C ASP A 883 4.93 -19.56 7.43
N GLU A 884 4.72 -19.65 6.10
CA GLU A 884 5.02 -18.65 5.05
C GLU A 884 6.50 -18.18 4.96
N LYS A 885 7.45 -18.83 5.65
CA LYS A 885 8.87 -18.42 5.65
C LYS A 885 9.76 -19.42 4.90
N PRO A 886 10.70 -18.97 4.05
CA PRO A 886 11.62 -19.85 3.35
C PRO A 886 12.60 -20.54 4.32
N VAL A 887 12.65 -21.87 4.25
CA VAL A 887 13.54 -22.76 5.00
C VAL A 887 14.79 -23.10 4.18
N ALA A 888 14.61 -23.33 2.88
CA ALA A 888 15.68 -23.55 1.92
C ALA A 888 15.24 -23.18 0.50
N VAL A 889 16.19 -22.80 -0.35
CA VAL A 889 15.98 -22.70 -1.81
C VAL A 889 17.06 -23.56 -2.48
N VAL A 890 16.64 -24.44 -3.38
CA VAL A 890 17.53 -25.33 -4.14
C VAL A 890 17.46 -24.95 -5.61
N THR A 891 18.62 -24.69 -6.21
CA THR A 891 18.75 -24.36 -7.63
C THR A 891 19.02 -25.62 -8.45
N LEU A 892 18.32 -25.77 -9.57
CA LEU A 892 18.41 -26.87 -10.54
C LEU A 892 18.55 -26.31 -11.96
N ASN A 893 19.07 -27.12 -12.88
CA ASN A 893 18.98 -26.82 -14.32
C ASN A 893 17.60 -27.29 -14.85
N TYR A 894 17.18 -26.76 -15.99
CA TYR A 894 15.94 -27.18 -16.65
C TYR A 894 15.96 -28.69 -17.00
N GLY A 895 15.03 -29.45 -16.41
CA GLY A 895 14.92 -30.90 -16.60
C GLY A 895 15.77 -31.76 -15.66
N ASP A 896 16.41 -31.19 -14.63
CA ASP A 896 17.10 -31.97 -13.59
C ASP A 896 16.12 -32.72 -12.68
N THR A 897 16.60 -33.76 -12.00
CA THR A 897 15.83 -34.51 -10.99
C THR A 897 16.36 -34.21 -9.60
N PHE A 898 15.49 -33.76 -8.69
CA PHE A 898 15.80 -33.58 -7.28
C PHE A 898 15.77 -34.94 -6.56
N HIS A 899 16.69 -35.14 -5.61
CA HIS A 899 16.81 -36.38 -4.84
C HIS A 899 16.28 -36.20 -3.42
N SER A 900 15.39 -37.09 -2.97
CA SER A 900 14.73 -37.01 -1.65
C SER A 900 15.71 -37.03 -0.46
N ASP A 901 16.89 -37.61 -0.63
CA ASP A 901 17.98 -37.57 0.37
C ASP A 901 18.50 -36.14 0.66
N SER A 902 18.20 -35.18 -0.22
CA SER A 902 18.58 -33.77 -0.11
C SER A 902 17.49 -32.88 0.50
N LEU A 903 16.38 -33.45 0.99
CA LEU A 903 15.30 -32.68 1.62
C LEU A 903 15.80 -31.92 2.87
N PRO A 904 15.46 -30.63 3.03
CA PRO A 904 15.78 -29.88 4.24
C PRO A 904 15.04 -30.47 5.45
N GLN A 905 15.53 -30.24 6.66
CA GLN A 905 14.77 -30.57 7.86
C GLN A 905 13.57 -29.62 7.98
N VAL A 906 12.38 -30.16 8.27
CA VAL A 906 11.21 -29.34 8.61
C VAL A 906 11.46 -28.69 9.98
N PRO A 907 11.18 -27.38 10.16
CA PRO A 907 11.29 -26.75 11.47
C PRO A 907 10.38 -27.40 12.53
N GLU A 908 10.81 -27.37 13.80
CA GLU A 908 9.96 -27.81 14.91
C GLU A 908 8.90 -26.74 15.24
N LYS A 909 7.67 -27.18 15.51
CA LYS A 909 6.53 -26.32 15.86
C LYS A 909 5.80 -26.87 17.09
N GLU A 910 5.62 -26.05 18.11
CA GLU A 910 5.04 -26.48 19.38
C GLU A 910 3.60 -26.99 19.21
N GLY A 911 3.34 -28.24 19.61
CA GLY A 911 2.05 -28.89 19.43
C GLY A 911 1.85 -29.64 18.10
N PHE A 912 2.78 -29.55 17.14
CA PHE A 912 2.66 -30.15 15.82
C PHE A 912 3.85 -31.05 15.44
N ILE A 913 3.59 -32.06 14.61
CA ILE A 913 4.59 -32.75 13.81
C ILE A 913 4.59 -32.18 12.39
N GLY A 914 5.77 -31.81 11.88
CA GLY A 914 5.96 -31.24 10.54
C GLY A 914 6.46 -32.27 9.53
N SER A 915 5.98 -32.18 8.28
CA SER A 915 6.39 -33.03 7.16
C SER A 915 6.33 -32.26 5.83
N TRP A 916 7.25 -32.53 4.91
CA TRP A 916 7.09 -32.09 3.52
C TRP A 916 6.05 -32.97 2.81
N PRO A 917 5.17 -32.40 1.97
CA PRO A 917 4.29 -33.17 1.09
C PRO A 917 5.09 -33.87 -0.01
N ASP A 918 4.46 -34.87 -0.65
CA ASP A 918 4.94 -35.39 -1.94
C ASP A 918 4.77 -34.31 -3.03
N PHE A 919 5.82 -34.07 -3.82
CA PHE A 919 5.83 -33.13 -4.96
C PHE A 919 6.59 -33.74 -6.15
N ASP A 920 6.43 -33.16 -7.34
CA ASP A 920 7.17 -33.64 -8.52
C ASP A 920 8.62 -33.16 -8.47
N HIS A 921 9.50 -34.13 -8.22
CA HIS A 921 10.94 -33.96 -8.13
C HIS A 921 11.66 -34.54 -9.36
N THR A 922 10.93 -35.04 -10.37
CA THR A 922 11.48 -35.74 -11.53
C THR A 922 11.41 -34.88 -12.79
N SER A 923 12.58 -34.64 -13.42
CA SER A 923 12.70 -33.81 -14.63
C SER A 923 12.06 -32.42 -14.48
N VAL A 924 12.39 -31.71 -13.41
CA VAL A 924 11.78 -30.44 -13.00
C VAL A 924 12.07 -29.34 -14.05
N THR A 925 11.01 -28.84 -14.68
CA THR A 925 11.09 -27.81 -15.74
C THR A 925 10.62 -26.43 -15.32
N PHE A 926 10.05 -26.26 -14.12
CA PHE A 926 9.54 -24.98 -13.62
C PHE A 926 9.75 -24.82 -12.11
N ASP A 927 9.71 -23.57 -11.63
CA ASP A 927 9.90 -23.23 -10.23
C ASP A 927 8.73 -23.76 -9.38
N GLN A 928 9.02 -24.26 -8.17
CA GLN A 928 8.00 -24.77 -7.25
C GLN A 928 8.20 -24.22 -5.83
N THR A 929 7.09 -23.99 -5.14
CA THR A 929 7.07 -23.73 -3.69
C THR A 929 6.44 -24.92 -2.97
N ILE A 930 7.12 -25.44 -1.95
CA ILE A 930 6.74 -26.64 -1.21
C ILE A 930 6.56 -26.26 0.27
N ASP A 931 5.30 -26.11 0.69
CA ASP A 931 4.96 -25.78 2.07
C ASP A 931 4.98 -26.99 3.02
N ALA A 932 5.54 -26.80 4.21
CA ALA A 932 5.55 -27.80 5.27
C ALA A 932 4.14 -28.01 5.86
N ILE A 933 3.66 -29.25 5.80
CA ILE A 933 2.41 -29.66 6.44
C ILE A 933 2.68 -29.95 7.91
N TYR A 934 2.09 -29.12 8.78
CA TYR A 934 2.04 -29.34 10.22
C TYR A 934 0.73 -30.00 10.63
N THR A 935 0.80 -31.15 11.30
CA THR A 935 -0.38 -31.81 11.90
C THR A 935 -0.26 -31.82 13.42
N GLU A 936 -1.35 -31.56 14.14
CA GLU A 936 -1.37 -31.58 15.61
C GLU A 936 -0.96 -32.96 16.15
N TYR A 937 -0.25 -33.00 17.28
CA TYR A 937 -0.04 -34.26 18.00
C TYR A 937 -1.36 -34.77 18.56
N ILE A 938 -1.65 -36.05 18.31
CA ILE A 938 -2.70 -36.76 19.03
C ILE A 938 -2.25 -36.85 20.49
N THR A 939 -2.96 -36.17 21.38
CA THR A 939 -2.59 -36.10 22.81
C THR A 939 -3.00 -37.34 23.59
N THR A 940 -3.97 -38.12 23.10
CA THR A 940 -4.50 -39.32 23.75
C THR A 940 -4.77 -40.44 22.74
N LEU A 941 -4.24 -41.63 22.97
CA LEU A 941 -4.62 -42.87 22.28
C LEU A 941 -5.54 -43.72 23.17
N GLU A 942 -6.55 -44.39 22.59
CA GLU A 942 -7.44 -45.31 23.30
C GLU A 942 -7.27 -46.79 22.91
N SER A 943 -7.51 -47.70 23.86
CA SER A 943 -7.45 -49.14 23.62
C SER A 943 -8.68 -49.64 22.86
N GLN A 944 -8.48 -50.45 21.82
CA GLN A 944 -9.55 -51.12 21.09
C GLN A 944 -10.47 -51.99 21.98
N GLN A 945 -9.97 -52.47 23.11
CA GLN A 945 -10.78 -53.18 24.11
C GLN A 945 -11.61 -52.18 24.94
N LEU A 946 -12.93 -52.38 24.94
CA LEU A 946 -13.88 -51.55 25.68
C LEU A 946 -14.59 -52.35 26.79
N ILE A 947 -14.89 -51.71 27.91
CA ILE A 947 -15.85 -52.18 28.91
C ILE A 947 -17.08 -51.26 28.84
N GLY A 948 -18.17 -51.79 28.28
CA GLY A 948 -19.40 -51.04 28.02
C GLY A 948 -19.23 -50.03 26.88
N LYS A 949 -18.94 -48.78 27.21
CA LYS A 949 -18.65 -47.67 26.26
C LYS A 949 -17.39 -46.88 26.66
N ARG A 950 -16.42 -47.54 27.30
CA ARG A 950 -15.17 -46.92 27.80
C ARG A 950 -13.99 -47.81 27.45
N ALA A 951 -12.90 -47.21 26.97
CA ALA A 951 -11.64 -47.90 26.78
C ALA A 951 -11.11 -48.47 28.11
N ILE A 952 -10.43 -49.62 28.06
CA ILE A 952 -9.75 -50.21 29.22
C ILE A 952 -8.49 -49.41 29.55
N VAL A 953 -7.78 -48.90 28.54
CA VAL A 953 -6.63 -48.02 28.67
C VAL A 953 -6.79 -46.80 27.78
N LEU A 954 -6.47 -45.62 28.32
CA LEU A 954 -6.06 -44.45 27.57
C LEU A 954 -4.56 -44.21 27.83
N ILE A 955 -3.82 -43.73 26.84
CA ILE A 955 -2.43 -43.30 26.99
C ILE A 955 -2.30 -41.87 26.49
N GLU A 956 -1.79 -40.98 27.32
CA GLU A 956 -1.46 -39.58 26.98
C GLU A 956 0.05 -39.40 26.72
N GLY A 957 0.35 -38.52 25.77
CA GLY A 957 1.68 -38.30 25.21
C GLY A 957 1.60 -37.36 24.00
N MET A 958 2.63 -37.33 23.15
CA MET A 958 2.66 -36.56 21.90
C MET A 958 2.76 -37.52 20.72
N PHE A 959 1.63 -38.02 20.25
CA PHE A 959 1.57 -39.10 19.26
C PHE A 959 1.38 -38.56 17.83
N ALA A 960 2.09 -39.13 16.87
CA ALA A 960 1.93 -38.78 15.45
C ALA A 960 0.61 -39.35 14.88
N PRO A 961 0.03 -38.74 13.83
CA PRO A 961 -1.11 -39.31 13.11
C PRO A 961 -0.78 -40.72 12.57
N GLY A 962 -1.44 -41.74 13.11
CA GLY A 962 -1.18 -43.15 12.78
C GLY A 962 -0.37 -43.92 13.81
N ASP A 963 0.18 -43.25 14.84
CA ASP A 963 0.66 -43.93 16.06
C ASP A 963 -0.49 -44.70 16.72
N THR A 964 -0.18 -45.86 17.29
CA THR A 964 -1.14 -46.70 18.01
C THR A 964 -0.45 -47.39 19.18
N PHE A 965 -1.23 -48.10 20.01
CA PHE A 965 -0.67 -49.07 20.93
C PHE A 965 -1.45 -50.37 20.90
N THR A 966 -0.73 -51.48 21.11
CA THR A 966 -1.34 -52.78 21.34
C THR A 966 -1.49 -53.03 22.84
N LEU A 967 -2.68 -53.45 23.25
CA LEU A 967 -2.99 -53.88 24.61
C LEU A 967 -3.26 -55.40 24.59
N THR A 968 -2.44 -56.19 25.27
CA THR A 968 -2.49 -57.66 25.24
C THR A 968 -2.65 -58.24 26.65
N GLN A 969 -3.73 -58.98 26.89
CA GLN A 969 -3.92 -59.67 28.18
C GLN A 969 -2.88 -60.79 28.36
N THR A 970 -2.24 -60.87 29.52
CA THR A 970 -1.11 -61.78 29.77
C THR A 970 -1.33 -62.62 31.03
N ASP A 971 -1.14 -63.94 30.93
CA ASP A 971 -1.45 -64.91 31.99
C ASP A 971 -0.41 -65.00 33.12
N SER A 972 0.34 -63.91 33.38
CA SER A 972 1.43 -63.84 34.37
C SER A 972 0.95 -63.72 35.83
N LYS A 973 0.19 -64.73 36.27
CA LYS A 973 -0.35 -64.88 37.63
C LYS A 973 0.76 -65.20 38.65
N PRO A 974 0.73 -64.65 39.87
CA PRO A 974 1.59 -65.12 40.96
C PRO A 974 1.20 -66.53 41.42
N GLU A 975 2.17 -67.38 41.79
CA GLU A 975 1.91 -68.69 42.42
C GLU A 975 1.17 -68.61 43.77
N SER A 976 1.04 -67.41 44.35
CA SER A 976 0.46 -67.16 45.68
C SER A 976 -0.91 -66.44 45.65
N ALA A 977 -1.50 -66.18 44.49
CA ALA A 977 -2.70 -65.34 44.37
C ALA A 977 -4.02 -66.13 44.52
N SER A 978 -4.66 -66.07 45.70
CA SER A 978 -6.05 -66.48 45.91
C SER A 978 -7.08 -65.36 45.61
N PHE A 979 -6.70 -64.40 44.75
CA PHE A 979 -7.41 -63.12 44.55
C PHE A 979 -7.63 -62.84 43.07
N LYS A 980 -8.55 -61.92 42.76
CA LYS A 980 -8.79 -61.46 41.38
C LYS A 980 -7.59 -60.64 40.90
N SER A 981 -7.10 -60.95 39.71
CA SER A 981 -5.99 -60.25 39.07
C SER A 981 -6.19 -60.15 37.57
N GLU A 982 -5.99 -58.96 37.03
CA GLU A 982 -5.91 -58.69 35.59
C GLU A 982 -4.48 -58.23 35.27
N CYS A 983 -3.92 -58.68 34.14
CA CYS A 983 -2.56 -58.34 33.76
C CYS A 983 -2.48 -58.08 32.25
N TRP A 984 -1.80 -57.00 31.90
CA TRP A 984 -1.85 -56.36 30.60
C TRP A 984 -0.44 -55.93 30.18
N LYS A 985 -0.03 -56.35 29.00
CA LYS A 985 1.13 -55.84 28.30
C LYS A 985 0.70 -54.70 27.39
N ILE A 986 1.40 -53.58 27.45
CA ILE A 986 1.29 -52.45 26.53
C ILE A 986 2.53 -52.44 25.63
N SER A 987 2.34 -52.17 24.35
CA SER A 987 3.41 -51.87 23.41
C SER A 987 2.95 -50.75 22.48
N ILE A 988 3.50 -49.57 22.69
CA ILE A 988 3.22 -48.33 21.96
C ILE A 988 4.12 -48.30 20.72
N SER A 989 3.54 -48.11 19.54
CA SER A 989 4.28 -47.72 18.33
C SER A 989 4.16 -46.20 18.18
N SER A 990 5.20 -45.49 18.63
CA SER A 990 5.32 -44.04 18.54
C SER A 990 6.78 -43.60 18.39
N THR A 991 6.98 -42.44 17.77
CA THR A 991 8.29 -41.75 17.69
C THR A 991 8.63 -40.97 18.97
N TRP A 992 7.62 -40.63 19.79
CA TRP A 992 7.80 -39.99 21.09
C TRP A 992 8.28 -40.99 22.14
N ASN A 993 9.33 -40.66 22.90
CA ASN A 993 9.99 -41.55 23.86
C ASN A 993 9.49 -41.42 25.32
N GLY A 994 8.38 -40.73 25.54
CA GLY A 994 7.76 -40.57 26.87
C GLY A 994 8.30 -39.37 27.67
N PRO A 995 7.93 -39.25 28.96
CA PRO A 995 7.08 -40.18 29.71
C PRO A 995 5.65 -40.23 29.15
N TYR A 996 5.03 -41.40 29.21
CA TYR A 996 3.63 -41.60 28.86
C TYR A 996 2.78 -41.62 30.13
N MET A 997 1.59 -41.02 30.10
CA MET A 997 0.62 -41.10 31.19
C MET A 997 -0.49 -42.10 30.85
N ILE A 998 -0.64 -43.14 31.66
CA ILE A 998 -1.57 -44.25 31.42
C ILE A 998 -2.79 -44.06 32.32
N ARG A 999 -3.99 -43.98 31.73
CA ARG A 999 -5.26 -44.11 32.46
C ARG A 999 -5.84 -45.51 32.28
N TYR A 1000 -5.85 -46.33 33.33
CA TYR A 1000 -6.42 -47.67 33.33
C TYR A 1000 -7.79 -47.71 34.02
N LEU A 1001 -8.81 -48.25 33.35
CA LEU A 1001 -10.18 -48.31 33.85
C LEU A 1001 -10.28 -49.26 35.05
N ILE A 1002 -10.77 -48.76 36.19
CA ILE A 1002 -10.81 -49.50 37.46
C ILE A 1002 -11.78 -50.69 37.34
N PRO A 1003 -11.33 -51.95 37.53
CA PRO A 1003 -12.20 -53.12 37.36
C PRO A 1003 -13.30 -53.18 38.42
N SER A 1004 -14.55 -53.08 37.98
CA SER A 1004 -15.75 -53.09 38.83
C SER A 1004 -15.98 -54.38 39.62
N GLY A 1005 -15.19 -55.42 39.35
CA GLY A 1005 -15.21 -56.71 40.06
C GLY A 1005 -14.27 -56.79 41.28
N MET A 1006 -13.43 -55.79 41.56
CA MET A 1006 -12.44 -55.82 42.65
C MET A 1006 -12.88 -54.93 43.84
N THR A 1007 -12.48 -55.28 45.05
CA THR A 1007 -12.83 -54.55 46.29
C THR A 1007 -11.80 -53.49 46.70
N HIS A 1008 -10.51 -53.81 46.57
CA HIS A 1008 -9.39 -52.93 46.89
C HIS A 1008 -8.33 -53.03 45.77
N PRO A 1009 -8.66 -52.65 44.52
CA PRO A 1009 -7.75 -52.82 43.39
C PRO A 1009 -6.48 -51.95 43.56
N GLN A 1010 -5.32 -52.55 43.32
CA GLN A 1010 -4.00 -51.90 43.33
C GLN A 1010 -3.25 -52.22 42.04
N ILE A 1011 -2.51 -51.23 41.50
CA ILE A 1011 -1.68 -51.38 40.30
C ILE A 1011 -0.24 -51.72 40.67
N GLU A 1012 0.36 -52.64 39.92
CA GLU A 1012 1.79 -52.95 39.94
C GLU A 1012 2.34 -53.01 38.51
N VAL A 1013 3.53 -52.46 38.29
CA VAL A 1013 4.24 -52.47 37.00
C VAL A 1013 5.45 -53.40 37.09
N PHE A 1014 5.75 -54.11 36.02
CA PHE A 1014 6.89 -55.03 35.94
C PHE A 1014 8.13 -54.31 35.39
N GLU A 1015 9.11 -54.08 36.26
CA GLU A 1015 10.36 -53.40 35.97
C GLU A 1015 11.56 -54.22 36.45
N LYS A 1016 12.58 -54.40 35.61
CA LYS A 1016 13.90 -54.94 35.99
C LYS A 1016 13.76 -56.25 36.79
N GLU A 1017 13.02 -57.21 36.20
CA GLU A 1017 12.69 -58.53 36.75
C GLU A 1017 11.84 -58.53 38.03
N SER A 1018 11.27 -57.39 38.43
CA SER A 1018 10.51 -57.22 39.68
C SER A 1018 9.16 -56.54 39.46
N TRP A 1019 8.16 -56.89 40.27
CA TRP A 1019 6.90 -56.13 40.33
C TRP A 1019 7.04 -55.01 41.36
N LYS A 1020 6.69 -53.79 40.96
CA LYS A 1020 6.72 -52.58 41.81
C LYS A 1020 5.35 -51.91 41.81
N LYS A 1021 5.03 -51.21 42.90
CA LYS A 1021 3.89 -50.29 42.95
C LYS A 1021 4.37 -48.92 42.45
N PRO A 1022 3.89 -48.42 41.30
CA PRO A 1022 4.15 -47.03 40.90
C PRO A 1022 3.42 -46.07 41.85
N GLN A 1023 3.64 -44.77 41.70
CA GLN A 1023 2.66 -43.81 42.21
C GLN A 1023 1.41 -43.88 41.33
N VAL A 1024 0.24 -43.92 41.98
CA VAL A 1024 -1.06 -44.10 41.34
C VAL A 1024 -2.02 -43.06 41.87
N GLU A 1025 -2.59 -42.26 40.98
CA GLU A 1025 -3.69 -41.36 41.30
C GLU A 1025 -5.03 -41.95 40.83
N THR A 1026 -6.14 -41.45 41.36
CA THR A 1026 -7.49 -41.93 41.00
C THR A 1026 -8.30 -40.77 40.44
N ASN A 1027 -8.65 -40.83 39.16
CA ASN A 1027 -9.43 -39.81 38.47
C ASN A 1027 -10.74 -40.42 37.94
N GLY A 1028 -11.84 -40.15 38.65
CA GLY A 1028 -13.18 -40.65 38.33
C GLY A 1028 -13.27 -42.18 38.38
N SER A 1029 -13.19 -42.82 37.22
CA SER A 1029 -13.23 -44.29 37.07
C SER A 1029 -11.91 -44.90 36.59
N TYR A 1030 -10.83 -44.11 36.51
CA TYR A 1030 -9.52 -44.57 36.05
C TYR A 1030 -8.45 -44.39 37.13
N PHE A 1031 -7.50 -45.32 37.18
CA PHE A 1031 -6.20 -45.11 37.80
C PHE A 1031 -5.26 -44.42 36.83
N ILE A 1032 -4.50 -43.44 37.29
CA ILE A 1032 -3.46 -42.75 36.52
C ILE A 1032 -2.09 -43.15 37.06
N PHE A 1033 -1.19 -43.59 36.19
CA PHE A 1033 0.22 -43.86 36.47
C PHE A 1033 1.08 -43.58 35.24
N TYR A 1034 2.41 -43.57 35.38
CA TYR A 1034 3.34 -43.19 34.29
C TYR A 1034 4.24 -44.35 33.85
N SER A 1035 4.76 -44.27 32.63
CA SER A 1035 5.81 -45.16 32.10
C SER A 1035 6.86 -44.35 31.33
N ASP A 1036 8.14 -44.67 31.55
CA ASP A 1036 9.28 -44.12 30.80
C ASP A 1036 9.67 -45.00 29.59
N THR A 1037 8.92 -46.08 29.31
CA THR A 1037 9.19 -47.00 28.19
C THR A 1037 7.95 -47.28 27.33
N PRO A 1038 8.09 -47.40 25.99
CA PRO A 1038 6.97 -47.69 25.09
C PRO A 1038 6.45 -49.13 25.23
N GLU A 1039 7.27 -50.05 25.72
CA GLU A 1039 6.91 -51.43 26.04
C GLU A 1039 7.05 -51.67 27.55
N PHE A 1040 5.96 -52.14 28.17
CA PHE A 1040 5.92 -52.49 29.59
C PHE A 1040 4.75 -53.44 29.88
N THR A 1041 4.72 -54.04 31.07
CA THR A 1041 3.61 -54.89 31.54
C THR A 1041 3.17 -54.41 32.91
N PHE A 1042 1.86 -54.29 33.12
CA PHE A 1042 1.28 -53.93 34.41
C PHE A 1042 0.19 -54.92 34.81
N ARG A 1043 -0.21 -54.90 36.08
CA ARG A 1043 -1.32 -55.70 36.61
C ARG A 1043 -2.14 -54.91 37.61
N CYS A 1044 -3.42 -55.26 37.68
CA CYS A 1044 -4.35 -54.82 38.71
C CYS A 1044 -4.71 -56.03 39.59
N THR A 1045 -4.55 -55.92 40.90
CA THR A 1045 -4.84 -57.00 41.86
C THR A 1045 -5.75 -56.52 42.98
N ASP A 1046 -6.75 -57.32 43.35
CA ASP A 1046 -7.64 -57.07 44.48
C ASP A 1046 -6.90 -57.35 45.81
N ALA A 1047 -6.46 -56.29 46.50
CA ALA A 1047 -5.63 -56.41 47.69
C ALA A 1047 -6.43 -56.92 48.92
N PRO A 1048 -5.82 -57.74 49.80
CA PRO A 1048 -6.44 -58.07 51.08
C PRO A 1048 -6.58 -56.79 51.93
N ALA A 1049 -7.77 -56.55 52.47
CA ALA A 1049 -8.09 -55.33 53.22
C ALA A 1049 -7.09 -55.08 54.36
N GLU A 1050 -6.46 -53.91 54.37
CA GLU A 1050 -5.47 -53.57 55.39
C GLU A 1050 -6.11 -53.44 56.79
N PRO A 1051 -5.40 -53.82 57.87
CA PRO A 1051 -5.90 -53.65 59.23
C PRO A 1051 -6.05 -52.16 59.59
N GLY A 1052 -7.28 -51.63 59.48
CA GLY A 1052 -7.57 -50.23 59.74
C GLY A 1052 -7.10 -49.76 61.14
N PRO A 1053 -6.92 -48.44 61.35
CA PRO A 1053 -6.15 -47.87 62.47
C PRO A 1053 -6.65 -48.24 63.88
N GLY A 1054 -7.89 -48.74 64.01
CA GLY A 1054 -8.40 -49.36 65.24
C GLY A 1054 -7.62 -50.60 65.71
N THR A 1055 -7.00 -51.36 64.80
CA THR A 1055 -6.23 -52.57 65.16
C THR A 1055 -4.81 -52.24 65.65
N LEU A 1056 -4.12 -51.30 65.00
CA LEU A 1056 -2.82 -50.79 65.45
C LEU A 1056 -2.92 -50.08 66.82
N THR A 1057 -4.01 -49.35 67.06
CA THR A 1057 -4.27 -48.74 68.37
C THR A 1057 -4.57 -49.78 69.45
N VAL A 1058 -5.31 -50.86 69.15
CA VAL A 1058 -5.47 -52.00 70.09
C VAL A 1058 -4.11 -52.63 70.44
N ILE A 1059 -3.22 -52.83 69.47
CA ILE A 1059 -1.86 -53.36 69.72
C ILE A 1059 -1.04 -52.42 70.62
N PHE A 1060 -1.10 -51.10 70.39
CA PHE A 1060 -0.43 -50.11 71.25
C PHE A 1060 -1.01 -50.03 72.67
N VAL A 1061 -2.33 -50.17 72.83
CA VAL A 1061 -2.99 -50.22 74.15
C VAL A 1061 -2.62 -51.51 74.90
N CYS A 1062 -2.54 -52.65 74.21
CA CYS A 1062 -2.11 -53.91 74.82
C CYS A 1062 -0.63 -53.86 75.27
N THR A 1063 0.30 -53.34 74.46
CA THR A 1063 1.73 -53.26 74.83
C THR A 1063 1.96 -52.28 75.98
N SER A 1064 1.35 -51.09 75.94
CA SER A 1064 1.45 -50.11 77.03
C SER A 1064 0.81 -50.61 78.34
N GLY A 1065 -0.32 -51.32 78.28
CA GLY A 1065 -0.94 -51.98 79.43
C GLY A 1065 -0.04 -53.03 80.09
N VAL A 1066 0.65 -53.87 79.31
CA VAL A 1066 1.61 -54.87 79.82
C VAL A 1066 2.81 -54.18 80.50
N ILE A 1067 3.35 -53.12 79.90
CA ILE A 1067 4.45 -52.33 80.49
C ILE A 1067 4.02 -51.70 81.83
N LEU A 1068 2.79 -51.17 81.92
CA LEU A 1068 2.26 -50.60 83.16
C LEU A 1068 2.13 -51.67 84.27
N ILE A 1069 1.67 -52.88 83.93
CA ILE A 1069 1.55 -54.00 84.88
C ILE A 1069 2.94 -54.45 85.38
N LEU A 1070 3.93 -54.53 84.49
CA LEU A 1070 5.31 -54.87 84.85
C LEU A 1070 5.95 -53.81 85.77
N LEU A 1071 5.73 -52.52 85.49
CA LEU A 1071 6.17 -51.42 86.35
C LEU A 1071 5.48 -51.46 87.73
N LEU A 1072 4.17 -51.72 87.76
CA LEU A 1072 3.43 -51.87 89.02
C LEU A 1072 3.96 -53.06 89.84
N PHE A 1073 4.28 -54.19 89.21
CA PHE A 1073 4.94 -55.31 89.90
C PHE A 1073 6.34 -54.93 90.43
N TYR A 1074 7.15 -54.21 89.66
CA TYR A 1074 8.47 -53.75 90.06
C TYR A 1074 8.40 -52.81 91.29
N PHE A 1075 7.51 -51.81 91.26
CA PHE A 1075 7.30 -50.89 92.39
C PHE A 1075 6.67 -51.57 93.61
N LYS A 1076 5.75 -52.53 93.42
CA LYS A 1076 5.15 -53.31 94.52
C LYS A 1076 6.18 -54.23 95.18
N LYS A 1077 7.10 -54.82 94.41
CA LYS A 1077 8.25 -55.57 94.94
C LYS A 1077 9.21 -54.67 95.72
N ARG A 1078 9.55 -53.48 95.20
CA ARG A 1078 10.39 -52.49 95.92
C ARG A 1078 9.76 -51.97 97.23
N LYS A 1079 8.44 -51.77 97.30
CA LYS A 1079 7.76 -51.36 98.56
C LYS A 1079 7.70 -52.46 99.62
N GLY A 1080 7.90 -53.73 99.27
CA GLY A 1080 8.08 -54.82 100.25
C GLY A 1080 9.44 -54.80 100.95
N GLN A 1081 10.45 -54.15 100.35
CA GLN A 1081 11.87 -54.29 100.72
C GLN A 1081 12.47 -52.97 101.25
N LYS A 1082 11.66 -52.20 101.99
CA LYS A 1082 12.10 -51.10 102.89
C LYS A 1082 11.21 -50.97 104.13
N ARG A 1083 10.88 -52.10 104.77
CA ARG A 1083 10.48 -52.09 106.20
C ARG A 1083 10.82 -53.36 106.99
N LYS A 1084 11.77 -54.16 106.50
CA LYS A 1084 12.73 -54.97 107.27
C LYS A 1084 13.79 -55.41 106.27
N GLU A 1085 15.02 -54.92 106.48
CA GLU A 1085 16.10 -54.85 105.49
C GLU A 1085 15.78 -53.89 104.31
#